data_AF-A0A1V4MIL7-F1
#
_entry.id   AF-A0A1V4MIL7-F1
#
_cell.length_a   1.000
_cell.length_b   1.000
_cell.length_c   1.000
_cell.angle_alpha   90.00
_cell.angle_beta   90.00
_cell.angle_gamma   90.00
#
_symmetry.space_group_name_H-M   'P 1'
#
loop_
_entity.id
_entity.type
_entity.pdbx_description
1 polymer ?
#
loop_
_entity_poly.entity_id
_entity_poly.type
_entity_poly.pdbx_seq_one_letter_code
_entity_poly.pdbx_strand_id
1 'polypeptide(L)'
;MKKLCVGLQAVAGVVILLVVFWAPPACSQEINLDKMERCGDLVCYQSLKEADVFYYLPDRPRLSMKNGRPQFSFLKYARVQETGEAGTGRAEGGGIVHFLVTYGADESRVRAAEAALQQTHENGRIAGPIVYRTGSFALVTSFTEGAETLTRTVAAGRAPLMEGQKAAVSIALTREGAELLWESFQSSTPDISIVFDMEFAGVREPYEATLEADWQRVSQHHRVQAGGQYKWFGIDIDLLFQELRQTGAIKITTKGEHAMMDRIIESANAKLLSVMFDAAPDELTRMAEQKGTYDNLNQAVKMLKDRTAPAEKKTSTPKKKSELTFPPLPGHGVNQMLLALSRLAPGTSIAHAADQQTAGEAYQKADELYQKKNYQEAMEWLKKCIQLDDNSDDEYRGQLIFGIGQCLRHLGRCNEALPKYREAFNLWTTDQGQGLIYFYIGHCLEATAESEEALAAFRNALPFLGESSEKGKETLRRIEVLSSKLYNTARRLDDEARSSGYESGKSKEAVSAYQAYLEHAKPAVQRSNEVEGRIKFLTSQIEKKTGGTEEAAVSSTAQAAAQADESGAEEGSASPDKTETEKDPKEQVVKALTDKLVKSVETPDDGKKAASKKKPDDKKKAEEKASQKKDTPGFSLVASYQMKHVKRSGKMVYHMNHYRTETQAFAMTENIGDLYRRYGKDPRIFRAVNIDDPVFKQREIHVTLDGQDSKTFGKHMNFVTVQMKKRHQSDDVTTDEVIITPERFNQSGNAFNLLYGWKGDNDREDWLNYTIETLWSFYGGMEIRIPPTTYDSAMVALQPPHRYRTVTVEGEGEELNAAGVRHAVITFTSCVAGEPVTTEATIRNKGPASSMMLDIPEDRDAPPPSVSITWYLQGGRVVTAPPRELEGNLIYWDELPDRGV
;
A
#
# COMPACT_ATOMS: atom_id res chain seq x y z
N MET A 1 -14.01 -93.00 23.32
CA MET A 1 -14.81 -91.89 22.72
C MET A 1 -14.22 -90.55 23.18
N LYS A 2 -14.57 -89.43 22.50
CA LYS A 2 -14.17 -88.05 22.83
C LYS A 2 -12.64 -87.78 22.94
N LYS A 3 -11.95 -87.79 21.80
CA LYS A 3 -10.77 -86.95 21.54
C LYS A 3 -11.12 -85.97 20.42
N LEU A 4 -11.51 -84.72 20.75
CA LEU A 4 -11.54 -83.58 19.82
C LEU A 4 -11.81 -82.26 20.59
N CYS A 5 -11.34 -81.14 20.03
CA CYS A 5 -11.83 -79.77 20.24
C CYS A 5 -11.98 -79.22 21.69
N VAL A 6 -10.86 -78.89 22.35
CA VAL A 6 -10.66 -77.55 22.96
C VAL A 6 -9.20 -77.12 22.71
N GLY A 7 -8.91 -76.66 21.49
CA GLY A 7 -7.54 -76.33 21.04
C GLY A 7 -7.49 -75.05 20.23
N LEU A 8 -8.17 -73.99 20.69
CA LEU A 8 -8.36 -72.76 19.91
C LEU A 8 -8.56 -71.49 20.75
N GLN A 9 -7.69 -71.24 21.74
CA GLN A 9 -7.70 -69.95 22.45
C GLN A 9 -6.35 -69.49 23.04
N ALA A 10 -5.44 -70.40 23.40
CA ALA A 10 -4.16 -70.04 24.04
C ALA A 10 -3.05 -69.53 23.07
N VAL A 11 -3.19 -69.76 21.75
CA VAL A 11 -2.11 -69.47 20.78
C VAL A 11 -2.17 -68.05 20.20
N ALA A 12 -3.36 -67.43 20.17
CA ALA A 12 -3.56 -66.12 19.54
C ALA A 12 -2.85 -64.96 20.27
N GLY A 13 -2.70 -65.03 21.60
CA GLY A 13 -2.18 -63.93 22.40
C GLY A 13 -0.66 -63.71 22.32
N VAL A 14 0.12 -64.71 21.88
CA VAL A 14 1.60 -64.66 21.90
C VAL A 14 2.18 -64.32 20.53
N VAL A 15 1.50 -64.70 19.43
CA VAL A 15 1.97 -64.42 18.06
C VAL A 15 1.83 -62.94 17.69
N ILE A 16 0.82 -62.23 18.25
CA ILE A 16 0.55 -60.82 17.95
C ILE A 16 1.60 -59.87 18.54
N LEU A 17 2.34 -60.30 19.58
CA LEU A 17 3.33 -59.47 20.28
C LEU A 17 4.76 -59.58 19.69
N LEU A 18 4.95 -60.29 18.57
CA LEU A 18 6.25 -60.53 17.92
C LEU A 18 6.32 -60.04 16.46
N VAL A 19 5.37 -59.20 16.02
CA VAL A 19 5.30 -58.63 14.65
C VAL A 19 5.50 -57.10 14.64
N VAL A 20 5.71 -56.47 15.81
CA VAL A 20 6.01 -55.05 15.92
C VAL A 20 7.54 -54.83 15.82
N PHE A 21 7.96 -53.84 15.02
CA PHE A 21 9.37 -53.53 14.69
C PHE A 21 10.14 -54.55 13.82
N TRP A 22 9.51 -54.98 12.72
CA TRP A 22 10.22 -54.99 11.43
C TRP A 22 9.68 -53.91 10.49
N ALA A 23 9.62 -52.68 11.01
CA ALA A 23 9.72 -51.51 10.13
C ALA A 23 11.10 -51.58 9.47
N PRO A 24 11.20 -51.56 8.12
CA PRO A 24 12.50 -51.47 7.48
C PRO A 24 13.20 -50.22 8.00
N PRO A 25 14.52 -50.25 8.25
CA PRO A 25 15.25 -49.05 8.65
C PRO A 25 14.97 -47.97 7.61
N ALA A 26 14.78 -46.72 8.05
CA ALA A 26 14.48 -45.59 7.17
C ALA A 26 15.66 -45.38 6.20
N CYS A 27 15.59 -46.09 5.07
CA CYS A 27 16.72 -46.25 4.18
C CYS A 27 16.85 -44.94 3.42
N SER A 28 17.81 -44.13 3.86
CA SER A 28 18.22 -42.92 3.15
C SER A 28 18.44 -43.30 1.69
N GLN A 29 17.63 -42.74 0.80
CA GLN A 29 17.71 -42.97 -0.64
C GLN A 29 19.02 -42.36 -1.15
N GLU A 30 20.09 -43.13 -1.03
CA GLU A 30 21.41 -42.80 -1.55
C GLU A 30 21.39 -43.06 -3.06
N ILE A 31 20.85 -42.07 -3.76
CA ILE A 31 20.67 -42.04 -5.21
C ILE A 31 21.98 -41.51 -5.83
N ASN A 32 22.50 -42.18 -6.85
CA ASN A 32 23.64 -41.69 -7.63
C ASN A 32 23.13 -40.69 -8.70
N LEU A 33 23.50 -39.41 -8.57
CA LEU A 33 23.03 -38.34 -9.45
C LEU A 33 23.77 -38.26 -10.80
N ASP A 34 24.85 -39.03 -10.98
CA ASP A 34 25.58 -39.13 -12.24
C ASP A 34 25.06 -40.31 -13.09
N LYS A 35 24.48 -41.33 -12.45
CA LYS A 35 23.85 -42.51 -13.07
C LYS A 35 22.34 -42.33 -13.28
N MET A 36 21.97 -41.44 -14.20
CA MET A 36 20.57 -41.24 -14.62
C MET A 36 20.26 -41.90 -15.96
N GLU A 37 19.14 -42.62 -16.06
CA GLU A 37 18.68 -43.31 -17.27
C GLU A 37 17.18 -43.08 -17.53
N ARG A 38 16.76 -43.15 -18.79
CA ARG A 38 15.36 -43.04 -19.18
C ARG A 38 14.73 -44.42 -19.35
N CYS A 39 13.97 -44.84 -18.35
CA CYS A 39 13.28 -46.12 -18.31
C CYS A 39 11.92 -45.97 -18.98
N GLY A 40 11.91 -46.02 -20.32
CA GLY A 40 10.71 -45.79 -21.13
C GLY A 40 10.22 -44.36 -21.01
N ASP A 41 9.15 -44.14 -20.23
CA ASP A 41 8.56 -42.82 -20.02
C ASP A 41 9.12 -42.10 -18.78
N LEU A 42 9.59 -42.84 -17.77
CA LEU A 42 10.10 -42.30 -16.50
C LEU A 42 11.63 -42.07 -16.55
N VAL A 43 12.10 -41.04 -15.84
CA VAL A 43 13.52 -40.90 -15.50
C VAL A 43 13.79 -41.67 -14.22
N CYS A 44 14.80 -42.54 -14.23
CA CYS A 44 15.23 -43.29 -13.06
C CYS A 44 16.72 -43.04 -12.78
N TYR A 45 17.10 -43.17 -11.51
CA TYR A 45 18.47 -43.00 -11.04
C TYR A 45 18.92 -44.25 -10.30
N GLN A 46 20.17 -44.68 -10.53
CA GLN A 46 20.75 -45.86 -9.89
C GLN A 46 20.98 -45.64 -8.38
N SER A 47 20.81 -46.70 -7.58
CA SER A 47 21.18 -46.73 -6.16
C SER A 47 22.70 -46.75 -6.01
N LEU A 48 23.23 -46.01 -5.03
CA LEU A 48 24.64 -46.00 -4.68
C LEU A 48 25.12 -47.32 -4.05
N LYS A 49 24.18 -48.17 -3.57
CA LYS A 49 24.47 -49.41 -2.83
C LYS A 49 24.28 -50.69 -3.64
N GLU A 50 23.35 -50.69 -4.58
CA GLU A 50 22.94 -51.87 -5.36
C GLU A 50 22.83 -51.46 -6.84
N ALA A 51 23.71 -51.99 -7.70
CA ALA A 51 23.77 -51.55 -9.10
C ALA A 51 22.48 -51.85 -9.89
N ASP A 52 21.82 -52.97 -9.61
CA ASP A 52 20.58 -53.38 -10.29
C ASP A 52 19.32 -52.65 -9.75
N VAL A 53 19.47 -51.66 -8.87
CA VAL A 53 18.35 -51.01 -8.17
C VAL A 53 18.22 -49.54 -8.54
N PHE A 54 17.02 -49.15 -8.94
CA PHE A 54 16.74 -47.82 -9.44
C PHE A 54 15.55 -47.17 -8.72
N TYR A 55 15.59 -45.85 -8.58
CA TYR A 55 14.48 -45.04 -8.05
C TYR A 55 13.96 -44.12 -9.16
N TYR A 56 12.64 -44.04 -9.35
CA TYR A 56 12.04 -43.17 -10.38
C TYR A 56 11.74 -41.78 -9.84
N LEU A 57 11.91 -40.75 -10.69
CA LEU A 57 11.53 -39.38 -10.37
C LEU A 57 10.03 -39.17 -10.63
N PRO A 58 9.20 -38.83 -9.62
CA PRO A 58 7.76 -38.63 -9.83
C PRO A 58 7.50 -37.32 -10.59
N ASP A 59 7.14 -37.43 -11.87
CA ASP A 59 7.19 -36.33 -12.85
C ASP A 59 5.85 -35.64 -13.14
N ARG A 60 4.73 -36.22 -12.70
CA ARG A 60 3.39 -35.85 -13.16
C ARG A 60 2.50 -35.26 -12.05
N PRO A 61 2.38 -33.91 -11.95
CA PRO A 61 1.43 -33.27 -11.06
C PRO A 61 0.00 -33.40 -11.63
N ARG A 62 -1.01 -33.32 -10.75
CA ARG A 62 -2.43 -33.34 -11.13
C ARG A 62 -3.34 -32.83 -10.01
N LEU A 63 -4.55 -32.43 -10.38
CA LEU A 63 -5.63 -32.26 -9.41
C LEU A 63 -6.03 -33.62 -8.84
N SER A 64 -6.27 -33.67 -7.53
CA SER A 64 -6.77 -34.86 -6.84
C SER A 64 -8.18 -35.20 -7.29
N MET A 65 -8.45 -36.48 -7.57
CA MET A 65 -9.78 -36.95 -7.93
C MET A 65 -10.48 -37.62 -6.74
N LYS A 66 -11.82 -37.48 -6.66
CA LYS A 66 -12.70 -38.21 -5.74
C LYS A 66 -13.99 -38.60 -6.48
N ASN A 67 -14.31 -39.90 -6.50
CA ASN A 67 -15.51 -40.45 -7.16
C ASN A 67 -15.70 -39.95 -8.61
N GLY A 68 -14.62 -39.93 -9.39
CA GLY A 68 -14.64 -39.48 -10.80
C GLY A 68 -14.69 -37.95 -11.02
N ARG A 69 -14.74 -37.12 -9.98
CA ARG A 69 -14.70 -35.65 -10.08
C ARG A 69 -13.37 -35.09 -9.56
N PRO A 70 -12.87 -33.95 -10.11
CA PRO A 70 -11.76 -33.23 -9.52
C PRO A 70 -12.17 -32.65 -8.16
N GLN A 71 -11.24 -32.64 -7.22
CA GLN A 71 -11.37 -31.90 -5.97
C GLN A 71 -10.94 -30.45 -6.21
N PHE A 72 -11.79 -29.74 -6.95
CA PHE A 72 -11.66 -28.34 -7.32
C PHE A 72 -13.02 -27.66 -7.18
N SER A 73 -13.04 -26.43 -6.69
CA SER A 73 -14.22 -25.56 -6.65
C SER A 73 -13.78 -24.11 -6.82
N PHE A 74 -14.45 -23.37 -7.70
CA PHE A 74 -14.27 -21.94 -7.89
C PHE A 74 -15.62 -21.23 -7.77
N LEU A 75 -15.73 -20.42 -6.71
CA LEU A 75 -16.85 -19.53 -6.46
C LEU A 75 -16.46 -18.11 -6.89
N LYS A 76 -17.16 -17.52 -7.87
CA LYS A 76 -17.16 -16.07 -8.12
C LYS A 76 -18.34 -15.45 -7.37
N TYR A 77 -18.15 -14.28 -6.77
CA TYR A 77 -19.24 -13.58 -6.08
C TYR A 77 -19.26 -12.07 -6.32
N ALA A 78 -20.45 -11.50 -6.24
CA ALA A 78 -20.71 -10.07 -6.26
C ALA A 78 -21.55 -9.65 -5.03
N ARG A 79 -21.61 -8.34 -4.80
CA ARG A 79 -22.47 -7.62 -3.85
C ARG A 79 -22.89 -6.30 -4.52
N VAL A 80 -24.18 -6.03 -4.65
CA VAL A 80 -24.67 -4.72 -5.10
C VAL A 80 -24.39 -3.69 -4.02
N GLN A 81 -23.64 -2.67 -4.41
CA GLN A 81 -23.46 -1.45 -3.65
C GLN A 81 -24.51 -0.47 -4.18
N GLU A 82 -25.46 -0.07 -3.32
CA GLU A 82 -26.48 0.92 -3.66
C GLU A 82 -25.83 2.31 -3.71
N THR A 83 -25.26 2.66 -4.87
CA THR A 83 -24.73 3.99 -5.15
C THR A 83 -25.87 5.00 -5.18
N GLY A 84 -25.81 6.04 -4.34
CA GLY A 84 -26.88 7.04 -4.16
C GLY A 84 -27.15 7.98 -5.34
N GLU A 85 -26.67 7.66 -6.54
CA GLU A 85 -26.91 8.39 -7.79
C GLU A 85 -27.50 7.45 -8.85
N ALA A 86 -28.36 7.98 -9.71
CA ALA A 86 -29.08 7.21 -10.72
C ALA A 86 -28.17 6.77 -11.88
N GLY A 87 -27.48 5.64 -11.71
CA GLY A 87 -26.62 5.04 -12.73
C GLY A 87 -26.33 3.56 -12.47
N THR A 88 -25.63 2.91 -13.40
CA THR A 88 -25.19 1.51 -13.24
C THR A 88 -23.97 1.43 -12.32
N GLY A 89 -24.21 1.46 -11.00
CA GLY A 89 -23.19 1.23 -9.99
C GLY A 89 -22.44 -0.10 -10.21
N ARG A 90 -21.11 -0.09 -10.05
CA ARG A 90 -20.31 -1.32 -10.10
C ARG A 90 -20.42 -2.07 -8.78
N ALA A 91 -20.93 -3.29 -8.83
CA ALA A 91 -20.90 -4.21 -7.69
C ALA A 91 -19.47 -4.42 -7.16
N GLU A 92 -19.32 -4.49 -5.84
CA GLU A 92 -18.14 -5.08 -5.21
C GLU A 92 -18.16 -6.60 -5.44
N GLY A 93 -16.99 -7.25 -5.39
CA GLY A 93 -16.94 -8.68 -5.67
C GLY A 93 -15.55 -9.29 -5.52
N GLY A 94 -15.48 -10.59 -5.77
CA GLY A 94 -14.26 -11.37 -5.65
C GLY A 94 -14.51 -12.82 -6.02
N GLY A 95 -13.64 -13.70 -5.52
CA GLY A 95 -13.84 -15.14 -5.66
C GLY A 95 -13.13 -15.94 -4.57
N ILE A 96 -13.45 -17.23 -4.51
CA ILE A 96 -12.77 -18.20 -3.66
C ILE A 96 -12.45 -19.41 -4.55
N VAL A 97 -11.16 -19.70 -4.70
CA VAL A 97 -10.67 -20.90 -5.38
C VAL A 97 -10.16 -21.90 -4.35
N HIS A 98 -10.69 -23.13 -4.39
CA HIS A 98 -10.34 -24.21 -3.50
C HIS A 98 -9.99 -25.46 -4.31
N PHE A 99 -8.82 -26.05 -4.08
CA PHE A 99 -8.40 -27.24 -4.82
C PHE A 99 -7.41 -28.10 -4.05
N LEU A 100 -7.41 -29.41 -4.33
CA LEU A 100 -6.42 -30.36 -3.84
C LEU A 100 -5.53 -30.84 -4.98
N VAL A 101 -4.22 -30.83 -4.76
CA VAL A 101 -3.19 -31.31 -5.70
C VAL A 101 -2.49 -32.56 -5.18
N THR A 102 -1.97 -33.35 -6.11
CA THR A 102 -1.12 -34.52 -5.88
C THR A 102 -0.17 -34.66 -7.07
N TYR A 103 0.92 -35.42 -6.94
CA TYR A 103 1.72 -35.88 -8.07
C TYR A 103 1.95 -37.40 -7.95
N GLY A 104 2.55 -37.99 -8.99
CA GLY A 104 2.94 -39.41 -8.98
C GLY A 104 2.84 -40.10 -10.34
N ALA A 105 3.47 -41.26 -10.49
CA ALA A 105 3.31 -42.16 -11.62
C ALA A 105 2.22 -43.19 -11.34
N ASP A 106 1.38 -43.48 -12.34
CA ASP A 106 0.40 -44.57 -12.21
C ASP A 106 1.14 -45.93 -12.33
N GLU A 107 0.68 -46.98 -11.63
CA GLU A 107 1.39 -48.28 -11.59
C GLU A 107 1.72 -48.86 -12.97
N SER A 108 0.90 -48.58 -13.98
CA SER A 108 1.15 -48.99 -15.37
C SER A 108 2.40 -48.32 -15.98
N ARG A 109 2.68 -47.05 -15.64
CA ARG A 109 3.93 -46.37 -16.04
C ARG A 109 5.13 -46.96 -15.33
N VAL A 110 5.02 -47.26 -14.03
CA VAL A 110 6.11 -47.86 -13.25
C VAL A 110 6.48 -49.25 -13.78
N ARG A 111 5.49 -50.13 -14.01
CA ARG A 111 5.71 -51.47 -14.59
C ARG A 111 6.27 -51.41 -16.01
N ALA A 112 5.82 -50.45 -16.83
CA ALA A 112 6.36 -50.24 -18.18
C ALA A 112 7.80 -49.70 -18.16
N ALA A 113 8.15 -48.86 -17.18
CA ALA A 113 9.50 -48.38 -16.98
C ALA A 113 10.44 -49.51 -16.52
N GLU A 114 10.00 -50.37 -15.60
CA GLU A 114 10.77 -51.52 -15.12
C GLU A 114 11.02 -52.54 -16.25
N ALA A 115 10.01 -52.84 -17.06
CA ALA A 115 10.15 -53.69 -18.26
C ALA A 115 11.01 -53.07 -19.38
N ALA A 116 11.28 -51.76 -19.34
CA ALA A 116 12.24 -51.08 -20.22
C ALA A 116 13.66 -51.10 -19.63
N LEU A 117 13.79 -50.87 -18.32
CA LEU A 117 15.05 -50.97 -17.57
C LEU A 117 15.68 -52.38 -17.70
N GLN A 118 14.85 -53.42 -17.68
CA GLN A 118 15.29 -54.81 -17.83
C GLN A 118 15.84 -55.17 -19.22
N GLN A 119 15.76 -54.26 -20.19
CA GLN A 119 16.37 -54.42 -21.52
C GLN A 119 17.82 -53.91 -21.57
N THR A 120 18.23 -53.05 -20.62
CA THR A 120 19.62 -52.60 -20.45
C THR A 120 20.33 -53.23 -19.26
N HIS A 121 19.59 -53.63 -18.21
CA HIS A 121 20.14 -54.26 -16.99
C HIS A 121 19.36 -55.53 -16.68
N GLU A 122 19.94 -56.72 -16.89
CA GLU A 122 19.21 -58.01 -16.82
C GLU A 122 18.47 -58.26 -15.49
N ASN A 123 19.00 -57.75 -14.37
CA ASN A 123 18.38 -57.88 -13.04
C ASN A 123 17.70 -56.57 -12.55
N GLY A 124 17.57 -55.56 -13.43
CA GLY A 124 17.12 -54.23 -13.08
C GLY A 124 15.73 -54.20 -12.43
N ARG A 125 15.65 -53.60 -11.23
CA ARG A 125 14.39 -53.43 -10.47
C ARG A 125 14.18 -51.98 -10.02
N ILE A 126 12.93 -51.54 -10.03
CA ILE A 126 12.51 -50.22 -9.56
C ILE A 126 12.05 -50.33 -8.11
N ALA A 127 12.82 -49.77 -7.18
CA ALA A 127 12.54 -49.84 -5.74
C ALA A 127 11.42 -48.90 -5.26
N GLY A 128 11.08 -47.87 -6.05
CA GLY A 128 10.03 -46.91 -5.74
C GLY A 128 10.37 -45.48 -6.15
N PRO A 129 9.53 -44.50 -5.75
CA PRO A 129 9.73 -43.10 -6.07
C PRO A 129 10.87 -42.48 -5.26
N ILE A 130 11.53 -41.49 -5.86
CA ILE A 130 12.40 -40.54 -5.18
C ILE A 130 11.55 -39.66 -4.25
N VAL A 131 11.95 -39.55 -2.97
CA VAL A 131 11.29 -38.68 -1.98
C VAL A 131 11.89 -37.28 -2.05
N TYR A 132 11.03 -36.26 -2.19
CA TYR A 132 11.45 -34.87 -2.20
C TYR A 132 11.71 -34.36 -0.76
N ARG A 133 12.65 -33.43 -0.62
CA ARG A 133 13.03 -32.79 0.66
C ARG A 133 12.34 -31.46 0.87
N THR A 134 12.17 -30.69 -0.20
CA THR A 134 11.40 -29.45 -0.21
C THR A 134 10.49 -29.45 -1.45
N GLY A 135 9.46 -28.61 -1.42
CA GLY A 135 8.50 -28.54 -2.51
C GLY A 135 7.49 -27.41 -2.35
N SER A 136 7.27 -26.67 -3.42
CA SER A 136 6.24 -25.65 -3.54
C SER A 136 5.44 -25.86 -4.83
N PHE A 137 4.29 -25.20 -4.93
CA PHE A 137 3.58 -25.09 -6.20
C PHE A 137 2.84 -23.76 -6.31
N ALA A 138 2.57 -23.37 -7.55
CA ALA A 138 1.83 -22.19 -7.93
C ALA A 138 0.70 -22.55 -8.92
N LEU A 139 -0.46 -21.92 -8.79
CA LEU A 139 -1.42 -21.83 -9.88
C LEU A 139 -1.08 -20.57 -10.67
N VAL A 140 -0.79 -20.74 -11.96
CA VAL A 140 -0.37 -19.69 -12.86
C VAL A 140 -1.38 -19.62 -14.01
N THR A 141 -1.81 -18.41 -14.37
CA THR A 141 -2.52 -18.16 -15.63
C THR A 141 -1.66 -17.25 -16.49
N SER A 142 -1.66 -17.45 -17.80
CA SER A 142 -1.26 -16.40 -18.74
C SER A 142 -2.50 -15.80 -19.42
N PHE A 143 -2.36 -14.55 -19.88
CA PHE A 143 -3.35 -13.85 -20.70
C PHE A 143 -2.65 -12.85 -21.61
N THR A 144 -3.21 -12.58 -22.78
CA THR A 144 -2.65 -11.63 -23.76
C THR A 144 -3.30 -10.26 -23.59
N GLU A 145 -2.54 -9.25 -23.19
CA GLU A 145 -2.99 -7.85 -23.14
C GLU A 145 -2.35 -7.06 -24.29
N GLY A 146 -3.15 -6.80 -25.33
CA GLY A 146 -2.68 -6.16 -26.55
C GLY A 146 -1.70 -7.03 -27.36
N ALA A 147 -0.41 -6.86 -27.10
CA ALA A 147 0.68 -7.57 -27.80
C ALA A 147 1.66 -8.29 -26.84
N GLU A 148 1.46 -8.20 -25.52
CA GLU A 148 2.30 -8.89 -24.53
C GLU A 148 1.49 -9.98 -23.82
N THR A 149 2.11 -11.15 -23.60
CA THR A 149 1.54 -12.23 -22.80
C THR A 149 1.97 -12.03 -21.35
N LEU A 150 1.03 -11.66 -20.49
CA LEU A 150 1.26 -11.46 -19.06
C LEU A 150 0.98 -12.76 -18.30
N THR A 151 1.99 -13.24 -17.59
CA THR A 151 1.92 -14.43 -16.73
C THR A 151 1.71 -13.99 -15.28
N ARG A 152 0.64 -14.46 -14.64
CA ARG A 152 0.26 -14.08 -13.27
C ARG A 152 0.04 -15.30 -12.39
N THR A 153 0.73 -15.33 -11.24
CA THR A 153 0.47 -16.28 -10.17
C THR A 153 -0.84 -15.90 -9.46
N VAL A 154 -1.77 -16.86 -9.40
CA VAL A 154 -3.11 -16.72 -8.81
C VAL A 154 -3.22 -17.45 -7.46
N ALA A 155 -2.42 -18.51 -7.27
CA ALA A 155 -2.28 -19.21 -5.99
C ALA A 155 -0.83 -19.68 -5.79
N ALA A 156 -0.43 -19.87 -4.53
CA ALA A 156 0.82 -20.55 -4.18
C ALA A 156 0.63 -21.40 -2.91
N GLY A 157 1.43 -22.45 -2.74
CA GLY A 157 1.36 -23.36 -1.60
C GLY A 157 2.59 -24.25 -1.44
N ARG A 158 2.66 -25.00 -0.35
CA ARG A 158 3.67 -26.06 -0.15
C ARG A 158 3.19 -27.36 -0.78
N ALA A 159 4.06 -28.00 -1.56
CA ALA A 159 3.75 -29.30 -2.15
C ALA A 159 3.78 -30.42 -1.10
N PRO A 160 3.13 -31.57 -1.36
CA PRO A 160 3.45 -32.80 -0.64
C PRO A 160 4.93 -33.18 -0.90
N LEU A 161 5.56 -33.92 0.02
CA LEU A 161 6.94 -34.38 -0.16
C LEU A 161 7.04 -35.87 -0.55
N MET A 162 5.95 -36.62 -0.39
CA MET A 162 5.83 -38.02 -0.79
C MET A 162 4.71 -38.17 -1.83
N GLU A 163 4.92 -39.07 -2.78
CA GLU A 163 3.92 -39.43 -3.79
C GLU A 163 2.60 -39.90 -3.16
N GLY A 164 1.47 -39.61 -3.81
CA GLY A 164 0.13 -39.96 -3.35
C GLY A 164 -0.41 -39.14 -2.16
N GLN A 165 0.44 -38.38 -1.47
CA GLN A 165 -0.03 -37.37 -0.51
C GLN A 165 -0.69 -36.19 -1.23
N LYS A 166 -1.63 -35.53 -0.53
CA LYS A 166 -2.46 -34.46 -1.09
C LYS A 166 -2.26 -33.17 -0.33
N ALA A 167 -1.99 -32.08 -1.04
CA ALA A 167 -1.97 -30.73 -0.48
C ALA A 167 -3.27 -30.01 -0.87
N ALA A 168 -3.88 -29.29 0.09
CA ALA A 168 -5.09 -28.51 -0.12
C ALA A 168 -4.76 -27.00 -0.11
N VAL A 169 -5.35 -26.26 -1.03
CA VAL A 169 -5.25 -24.79 -1.11
C VAL A 169 -6.65 -24.20 -1.14
N SER A 170 -6.83 -23.09 -0.43
CA SER A 170 -8.07 -22.30 -0.41
C SER A 170 -7.67 -20.83 -0.35
N ILE A 171 -8.00 -20.06 -1.38
CA ILE A 171 -7.57 -18.66 -1.52
C ILE A 171 -8.75 -17.78 -1.93
N ALA A 172 -8.89 -16.64 -1.25
CA ALA A 172 -9.75 -15.54 -1.67
C ALA A 172 -9.03 -14.70 -2.73
N LEU A 173 -9.72 -14.42 -3.84
CA LEU A 173 -9.26 -13.62 -4.96
C LEU A 173 -9.97 -12.26 -4.94
N THR A 174 -9.25 -11.20 -5.30
CA THR A 174 -9.88 -9.89 -5.60
C THR A 174 -10.83 -10.02 -6.80
N ARG A 175 -11.70 -9.03 -7.03
CA ARG A 175 -12.57 -8.98 -8.22
C ARG A 175 -11.77 -9.25 -9.50
N GLU A 176 -10.64 -8.57 -9.68
CA GLU A 176 -9.79 -8.64 -10.87
C GLU A 176 -9.14 -10.03 -11.01
N GLY A 177 -8.68 -10.61 -9.89
CA GLY A 177 -8.12 -11.97 -9.89
C GLY A 177 -9.17 -13.06 -10.16
N ALA A 178 -10.39 -12.86 -9.66
CA ALA A 178 -11.52 -13.76 -9.92
C ALA A 178 -12.05 -13.61 -11.35
N GLU A 179 -12.13 -12.40 -11.89
CA GLU A 179 -12.50 -12.13 -13.27
C GLU A 179 -11.49 -12.71 -14.25
N LEU A 180 -10.19 -12.42 -14.05
CA LEU A 180 -9.13 -12.97 -14.87
C LEU A 180 -9.14 -14.51 -14.91
N LEU A 181 -9.19 -15.16 -13.73
CA LEU A 181 -9.20 -16.63 -13.69
C LEU A 181 -10.48 -17.21 -14.34
N TRP A 182 -11.63 -16.54 -14.16
CA TRP A 182 -12.90 -16.99 -14.73
C TRP A 182 -12.93 -16.87 -16.26
N GLU A 183 -12.43 -15.76 -16.82
CA GLU A 183 -12.32 -15.61 -18.28
C GLU A 183 -11.23 -16.51 -18.90
N SER A 184 -10.08 -16.69 -18.23
CA SER A 184 -9.06 -17.64 -18.68
C SER A 184 -9.60 -19.08 -18.75
N PHE A 185 -10.51 -19.49 -17.86
CA PHE A 185 -11.19 -20.78 -17.93
C PHE A 185 -12.21 -20.88 -19.08
N GLN A 186 -12.79 -19.75 -19.51
CA GLN A 186 -13.75 -19.68 -20.62
C GLN A 186 -13.08 -19.54 -22.00
N SER A 187 -11.80 -19.21 -22.05
CA SER A 187 -11.00 -19.07 -23.28
C SER A 187 -11.11 -20.28 -24.22
N SER A 188 -10.95 -20.06 -25.52
CA SER A 188 -10.79 -21.12 -26.50
C SER A 188 -9.49 -21.91 -26.29
N THR A 189 -8.46 -21.27 -25.74
CA THR A 189 -7.19 -21.88 -25.32
C THR A 189 -6.85 -21.46 -23.87
N PRO A 190 -7.41 -22.13 -22.85
CA PRO A 190 -7.14 -21.84 -21.45
C PRO A 190 -5.70 -22.17 -21.02
N ASP A 191 -4.82 -21.17 -20.93
CA ASP A 191 -3.51 -21.34 -20.29
C ASP A 191 -3.59 -21.08 -18.79
N ILE A 192 -4.06 -22.11 -18.07
CA ILE A 192 -4.10 -22.18 -16.62
C ILE A 192 -3.35 -23.44 -16.21
N SER A 193 -2.21 -23.27 -15.54
CA SER A 193 -1.25 -24.32 -15.27
C SER A 193 -0.88 -24.36 -13.78
N ILE A 194 -0.83 -25.57 -13.20
CA ILE A 194 -0.26 -25.80 -11.87
C ILE A 194 1.21 -26.17 -12.08
N VAL A 195 2.11 -25.30 -11.62
CA VAL A 195 3.56 -25.49 -11.65
C VAL A 195 4.03 -25.90 -10.26
N PHE A 196 4.71 -27.03 -10.14
CA PHE A 196 5.43 -27.45 -8.95
C PHE A 196 6.92 -27.16 -9.11
N ASP A 197 7.58 -26.80 -8.02
CA ASP A 197 9.03 -26.66 -7.91
C ASP A 197 9.51 -27.47 -6.70
N MET A 198 10.29 -28.52 -6.95
CA MET A 198 10.59 -29.60 -6.01
C MET A 198 12.09 -29.87 -5.91
N GLU A 199 12.58 -30.21 -4.73
CA GLU A 199 13.99 -30.57 -4.52
C GLU A 199 14.14 -32.00 -4.00
N PHE A 200 14.99 -32.80 -4.63
CA PHE A 200 15.44 -34.09 -4.10
C PHE A 200 16.96 -34.07 -3.89
N ALA A 201 17.51 -35.05 -3.16
CA ALA A 201 18.96 -35.14 -2.98
C ALA A 201 19.50 -36.52 -3.33
N GLY A 202 20.75 -36.54 -3.75
CA GLY A 202 21.53 -37.75 -3.97
C GLY A 202 23.02 -37.46 -3.75
N VAL A 203 23.88 -38.37 -4.21
CA VAL A 203 25.33 -38.30 -4.09
C VAL A 203 25.94 -38.32 -5.50
N ARG A 204 27.04 -37.59 -5.69
CA ARG A 204 27.87 -37.69 -6.91
C ARG A 204 29.19 -38.39 -6.66
N GLU A 205 29.74 -38.97 -7.72
CA GLU A 205 31.04 -39.64 -7.70
C GLU A 205 32.18 -38.61 -7.57
N PRO A 206 33.21 -38.85 -6.72
CA PRO A 206 34.19 -37.84 -6.36
C PRO A 206 35.29 -37.67 -7.43
N TYR A 207 35.53 -36.42 -7.84
CA TYR A 207 36.56 -36.11 -8.85
C TYR A 207 37.98 -36.15 -8.25
N GLU A 208 38.89 -36.94 -8.85
CA GLU A 208 40.32 -36.94 -8.49
C GLU A 208 41.03 -35.70 -9.06
N ALA A 209 41.06 -34.61 -8.26
CA ALA A 209 41.76 -33.37 -8.59
C ALA A 209 42.76 -32.96 -7.49
N THR A 210 43.82 -32.27 -7.92
CA THR A 210 44.86 -31.72 -7.03
C THR A 210 45.17 -30.27 -7.42
N LEU A 211 45.09 -29.37 -6.43
CA LEU A 211 45.42 -27.95 -6.51
C LEU A 211 46.83 -27.72 -5.97
N GLU A 212 47.72 -27.16 -6.81
CA GLU A 212 49.04 -26.65 -6.47
C GLU A 212 49.01 -25.10 -6.45
N ALA A 213 49.56 -24.47 -5.41
CA ALA A 213 49.71 -23.01 -5.34
C ALA A 213 51.11 -22.61 -4.83
N ASP A 214 51.79 -21.72 -5.55
CA ASP A 214 53.13 -21.22 -5.24
C ASP A 214 53.03 -19.83 -4.60
N TRP A 215 53.14 -19.76 -3.26
CA TRP A 215 52.89 -18.53 -2.52
C TRP A 215 53.93 -17.44 -2.78
N GLN A 216 55.14 -17.80 -3.24
CA GLN A 216 56.17 -16.84 -3.62
C GLN A 216 55.80 -16.12 -4.93
N ARG A 217 55.13 -16.81 -5.86
CA ARG A 217 54.57 -16.18 -7.07
C ARG A 217 53.27 -15.43 -6.79
N VAL A 218 52.37 -15.98 -5.99
CA VAL A 218 51.09 -15.33 -5.62
C VAL A 218 51.32 -13.98 -4.93
N SER A 219 52.27 -13.90 -3.98
CA SER A 219 52.61 -12.66 -3.27
C SER A 219 53.36 -11.62 -4.11
N GLN A 220 53.88 -12.01 -5.28
CA GLN A 220 54.49 -11.08 -6.24
C GLN A 220 53.46 -10.47 -7.23
N HIS A 221 52.21 -10.91 -7.20
CA HIS A 221 51.17 -10.40 -8.11
C HIS A 221 50.73 -8.98 -7.70
N HIS A 222 50.64 -8.04 -8.65
CA HIS A 222 50.48 -6.60 -8.35
C HIS A 222 49.21 -6.29 -7.52
N ARG A 223 48.09 -6.97 -7.78
CA ARG A 223 46.85 -6.80 -6.99
C ARG A 223 47.02 -7.27 -5.54
N VAL A 224 47.85 -8.29 -5.30
CA VAL A 224 48.12 -8.85 -3.96
C VAL A 224 49.07 -7.93 -3.18
N GLN A 225 50.01 -7.28 -3.87
CA GLN A 225 50.91 -6.29 -3.26
C GLN A 225 50.20 -5.00 -2.81
N ALA A 226 49.05 -4.66 -3.40
CA ALA A 226 48.16 -3.60 -2.92
C ALA A 226 47.30 -4.01 -1.69
N GLY A 227 47.56 -5.18 -1.09
CA GLY A 227 46.77 -5.78 -0.03
C GLY A 227 46.72 -4.96 1.26
N GLY A 228 45.54 -4.38 1.53
CA GLY A 228 45.22 -3.65 2.76
C GLY A 228 44.29 -2.46 2.54
N GLN A 229 44.47 -1.74 1.42
CA GLN A 229 43.63 -0.57 1.07
C GLN A 229 42.56 -0.88 0.01
N TYR A 230 42.71 -1.99 -0.72
CA TYR A 230 41.76 -2.41 -1.76
C TYR A 230 40.60 -3.23 -1.17
N LYS A 231 39.36 -2.87 -1.51
CA LYS A 231 38.15 -3.66 -1.20
C LYS A 231 37.97 -4.73 -2.28
N TRP A 232 37.70 -5.98 -1.88
CA TRP A 232 37.58 -7.10 -2.80
C TRP A 232 36.14 -7.59 -2.91
N PHE A 233 35.57 -7.54 -4.11
CA PHE A 233 34.28 -8.14 -4.42
C PHE A 233 34.47 -9.50 -5.11
N GLY A 234 33.43 -10.35 -5.14
CA GLY A 234 33.53 -11.70 -5.74
C GLY A 234 34.12 -11.71 -7.16
N ILE A 235 33.72 -10.75 -8.01
CA ILE A 235 34.22 -10.61 -9.39
C ILE A 235 35.74 -10.35 -9.42
N ASP A 236 36.27 -9.50 -8.53
CA ASP A 236 37.70 -9.19 -8.47
C ASP A 236 38.54 -10.40 -8.02
N ILE A 237 37.94 -11.26 -7.20
CA ILE A 237 38.58 -12.47 -6.66
C ILE A 237 38.59 -13.58 -7.71
N ASP A 238 37.50 -13.80 -8.43
CA ASP A 238 37.46 -14.73 -9.55
C ASP A 238 38.44 -14.30 -10.66
N LEU A 239 38.54 -12.99 -10.93
CA LEU A 239 39.53 -12.43 -11.86
C LEU A 239 40.96 -12.62 -11.35
N LEU A 240 41.25 -12.38 -10.06
CA LEU A 240 42.56 -12.68 -9.46
C LEU A 240 42.92 -14.17 -9.58
N PHE A 241 41.99 -15.08 -9.28
CA PHE A 241 42.24 -16.52 -9.40
C PHE A 241 42.43 -16.95 -10.87
N GLN A 242 41.81 -16.27 -11.83
CA GLN A 242 42.10 -16.46 -13.25
C GLN A 242 43.51 -15.95 -13.61
N GLU A 243 43.90 -14.75 -13.20
CA GLU A 243 45.25 -14.18 -13.42
C GLU A 243 46.36 -15.05 -12.80
N LEU A 244 46.15 -15.54 -11.57
CA LEU A 244 47.09 -16.43 -10.87
C LEU A 244 47.19 -17.82 -11.52
N ARG A 245 46.13 -18.31 -12.19
CA ARG A 245 46.20 -19.51 -13.04
C ARG A 245 46.97 -19.26 -14.34
N GLN A 246 46.67 -18.15 -15.03
CA GLN A 246 47.34 -17.79 -16.29
C GLN A 246 48.85 -17.54 -16.11
N THR A 247 49.26 -16.96 -14.99
CA THR A 247 50.68 -16.75 -14.64
C THR A 247 51.39 -18.01 -14.11
N GLY A 248 50.69 -19.14 -13.96
CA GLY A 248 51.29 -20.36 -13.41
C GLY A 248 51.75 -20.22 -11.96
N ALA A 249 51.13 -19.32 -11.19
CA ALA A 249 51.24 -19.24 -9.74
C ALA A 249 50.29 -20.24 -9.05
N ILE A 250 49.19 -20.59 -9.71
CA ILE A 250 48.23 -21.62 -9.32
C ILE A 250 48.08 -22.61 -10.48
N LYS A 251 48.08 -23.91 -10.16
CA LYS A 251 47.95 -25.01 -11.12
C LYS A 251 46.96 -26.03 -10.59
N ILE A 252 46.08 -26.53 -11.45
CA ILE A 252 45.14 -27.60 -11.14
C ILE A 252 45.51 -28.80 -12.02
N THR A 253 45.52 -29.99 -11.44
CA THR A 253 45.74 -31.26 -12.14
C THR A 253 44.59 -32.22 -11.84
N THR A 254 44.15 -32.95 -12.86
CA THR A 254 42.98 -33.83 -12.82
C THR A 254 43.34 -35.19 -13.40
N LYS A 255 42.77 -36.27 -12.87
CA LYS A 255 42.84 -37.61 -13.46
C LYS A 255 41.49 -38.00 -14.04
N GLY A 256 41.51 -38.76 -15.14
CA GLY A 256 40.33 -39.20 -15.88
C GLY A 256 39.96 -38.25 -17.04
N GLU A 257 39.21 -38.78 -18.00
CA GLU A 257 38.67 -37.98 -19.10
C GLU A 257 37.43 -37.20 -18.67
N HIS A 258 37.37 -35.91 -19.02
CA HIS A 258 36.20 -35.04 -18.94
C HIS A 258 35.33 -35.09 -17.67
N ALA A 259 35.95 -35.17 -16.49
CA ALA A 259 35.32 -34.67 -15.26
C ALA A 259 34.93 -33.18 -15.41
N MET A 260 33.86 -32.73 -14.74
CA MET A 260 33.33 -31.36 -14.88
C MET A 260 34.34 -30.31 -14.39
N MET A 261 35.12 -29.76 -15.31
CA MET A 261 36.21 -28.82 -15.02
C MET A 261 35.74 -27.60 -14.22
N ASP A 262 34.54 -27.10 -14.50
CA ASP A 262 33.96 -25.94 -13.81
C ASP A 262 33.78 -26.21 -12.31
N ARG A 263 33.24 -27.38 -11.91
CA ARG A 263 33.10 -27.79 -10.50
C ARG A 263 34.44 -27.99 -9.79
N ILE A 264 35.47 -28.41 -10.53
CA ILE A 264 36.83 -28.54 -10.00
C ILE A 264 37.45 -27.14 -9.79
N ILE A 265 37.24 -26.21 -10.73
CA ILE A 265 37.62 -24.80 -10.60
C ILE A 265 36.87 -24.15 -9.43
N GLU A 266 35.58 -24.41 -9.25
CA GLU A 266 34.78 -23.93 -8.12
C GLU A 266 35.38 -24.39 -6.78
N SER A 267 35.55 -25.71 -6.59
CA SER A 267 36.09 -26.21 -5.32
C SER A 267 37.55 -25.80 -5.08
N ALA A 268 38.30 -25.44 -6.13
CA ALA A 268 39.62 -24.83 -6.01
C ALA A 268 39.53 -23.35 -5.61
N ASN A 269 38.66 -22.54 -6.26
CA ASN A 269 38.39 -21.14 -5.91
C ASN A 269 37.93 -21.02 -4.45
N ALA A 270 36.99 -21.85 -4.00
CA ALA A 270 36.52 -21.87 -2.61
C ALA A 270 37.64 -22.18 -1.61
N LYS A 271 38.58 -23.08 -1.96
CA LYS A 271 39.74 -23.37 -1.11
C LYS A 271 40.71 -22.19 -1.05
N LEU A 272 41.02 -21.59 -2.20
CA LEU A 272 41.89 -20.41 -2.31
C LEU A 272 41.32 -19.22 -1.53
N LEU A 273 40.01 -18.98 -1.67
CA LEU A 273 39.25 -17.95 -0.93
C LEU A 273 39.47 -18.10 0.58
N SER A 274 39.22 -19.29 1.14
CA SER A 274 39.39 -19.56 2.58
C SER A 274 40.81 -19.31 3.12
N VAL A 275 41.83 -19.45 2.26
CA VAL A 275 43.26 -19.30 2.62
C VAL A 275 43.76 -17.87 2.43
N MET A 276 43.22 -17.13 1.45
CA MET A 276 43.68 -15.78 1.07
C MET A 276 42.80 -14.64 1.61
N PHE A 277 41.56 -14.91 1.99
CA PHE A 277 40.57 -13.89 2.36
C PHE A 277 39.76 -14.29 3.60
N ASP A 278 39.27 -13.31 4.33
CA ASP A 278 38.19 -13.44 5.31
C ASP A 278 36.93 -12.73 4.80
N ALA A 279 35.76 -13.16 5.26
CA ALA A 279 34.51 -12.47 5.00
C ALA A 279 34.48 -11.13 5.77
N ALA A 280 33.95 -10.08 5.13
CA ALA A 280 33.74 -8.80 5.82
C ALA A 280 32.53 -8.88 6.80
N PRO A 281 32.51 -8.06 7.87
CA PRO A 281 31.40 -8.05 8.83
C PRO A 281 30.07 -7.54 8.23
N ASP A 282 28.96 -7.97 8.84
CA ASP A 282 27.60 -7.99 8.25
C ASP A 282 27.01 -6.66 7.76
N GLU A 283 27.53 -5.50 8.19
CA GLU A 283 27.07 -4.19 7.68
C GLU A 283 27.29 -4.07 6.15
N LEU A 284 28.39 -4.63 5.65
CA LEU A 284 28.69 -4.64 4.21
C LEU A 284 27.80 -5.62 3.44
N THR A 285 27.47 -6.77 4.04
CA THR A 285 26.54 -7.75 3.46
C THR A 285 25.16 -7.12 3.26
N ARG A 286 24.65 -6.39 4.27
CA ARG A 286 23.36 -5.70 4.20
C ARG A 286 23.32 -4.58 3.16
N MET A 287 24.41 -3.84 2.98
CA MET A 287 24.52 -2.84 1.90
C MET A 287 24.49 -3.46 0.50
N ALA A 288 24.94 -4.71 0.35
CA ALA A 288 24.89 -5.44 -0.90
C ALA A 288 23.51 -6.10 -1.14
N GLU A 289 22.87 -6.64 -0.10
CA GLU A 289 21.48 -7.14 -0.15
C GLU A 289 20.48 -6.03 -0.52
N GLN A 290 20.73 -4.78 -0.12
CA GLN A 290 19.92 -3.61 -0.52
C GLN A 290 20.01 -3.26 -2.02
N LYS A 291 20.90 -3.89 -2.81
CA LYS A 291 20.93 -3.78 -4.27
C LYS A 291 20.61 -5.14 -4.90
N GLY A 292 19.32 -5.34 -5.15
CA GLY A 292 18.73 -6.63 -5.47
C GLY A 292 19.34 -7.39 -6.66
N THR A 293 19.24 -8.71 -6.58
CA THR A 293 19.91 -9.77 -7.35
C THR A 293 19.80 -9.72 -8.90
N TYR A 294 19.04 -8.79 -9.48
CA TYR A 294 18.71 -8.78 -10.91
C TYR A 294 19.78 -8.20 -11.84
N ASP A 295 20.52 -7.15 -11.44
CA ASP A 295 21.55 -6.54 -12.31
C ASP A 295 22.69 -7.52 -12.64
N ASN A 296 23.00 -8.40 -11.69
CA ASN A 296 24.12 -9.32 -11.77
C ASN A 296 23.84 -10.49 -12.74
N LEU A 297 22.58 -10.96 -12.79
CA LEU A 297 22.09 -11.87 -13.82
C LEU A 297 22.17 -11.25 -15.22
N ASN A 298 21.80 -9.98 -15.37
CA ASN A 298 21.89 -9.26 -16.63
C ASN A 298 23.34 -9.11 -17.15
N GLN A 299 24.33 -9.01 -16.25
CA GLN A 299 25.75 -9.04 -16.65
C GLN A 299 26.22 -10.44 -17.06
N ALA A 300 25.84 -11.49 -16.31
CA ALA A 300 26.20 -12.87 -16.65
C ALA A 300 25.62 -13.33 -17.99
N VAL A 301 24.33 -13.09 -18.23
CA VAL A 301 23.62 -13.42 -19.49
C VAL A 301 24.25 -12.69 -20.69
N LYS A 302 24.75 -11.47 -20.49
CA LYS A 302 25.44 -10.68 -21.50
C LYS A 302 26.81 -11.29 -21.86
N MET A 303 27.62 -11.67 -20.86
CA MET A 303 28.89 -12.36 -21.11
C MET A 303 28.73 -13.75 -21.75
N LEU A 304 27.62 -14.45 -21.48
CA LEU A 304 27.29 -15.72 -22.15
C LEU A 304 26.89 -15.52 -23.62
N LYS A 305 26.14 -14.45 -23.94
CA LYS A 305 25.81 -14.10 -25.33
C LYS A 305 27.06 -13.75 -26.13
N ASP A 306 27.94 -12.91 -25.58
CA ASP A 306 29.19 -12.46 -26.23
C ASP A 306 30.17 -13.62 -26.52
N ARG A 307 30.04 -14.78 -25.87
CA ARG A 307 30.86 -15.98 -26.09
C ARG A 307 30.36 -16.95 -27.17
N THR A 308 29.18 -16.76 -27.76
CA THR A 308 28.54 -17.80 -28.61
C THR A 308 28.30 -17.41 -30.07
N ALA A 309 28.79 -16.25 -30.52
CA ALA A 309 28.73 -15.83 -31.92
C ALA A 309 30.02 -16.19 -32.70
N PRO A 310 29.94 -16.88 -33.85
CA PRO A 310 31.06 -16.99 -34.79
C PRO A 310 31.48 -15.62 -35.33
N ALA A 311 32.78 -15.42 -35.54
CA ALA A 311 33.33 -14.12 -35.91
C ALA A 311 33.27 -13.84 -37.42
N GLU A 312 32.30 -13.03 -37.85
CA GLU A 312 32.31 -12.41 -39.18
C GLU A 312 32.51 -10.88 -39.12
N LYS A 313 33.14 -10.32 -40.16
CA LYS A 313 33.54 -8.91 -40.23
C LYS A 313 32.55 -8.11 -41.08
N LYS A 314 31.94 -7.05 -40.52
CA LYS A 314 32.13 -5.64 -40.96
C LYS A 314 31.08 -4.66 -40.38
N THR A 315 31.58 -3.45 -40.11
CA THR A 315 30.91 -2.14 -40.19
C THR A 315 29.36 -2.07 -40.19
N SER A 316 28.75 -1.77 -39.03
CA SER A 316 27.79 -0.65 -38.86
C SER A 316 27.35 -0.53 -37.39
N THR A 317 26.84 0.63 -36.99
CA THR A 317 26.63 0.99 -35.57
C THR A 317 25.21 0.68 -35.09
N PRO A 318 25.00 -0.25 -34.12
CA PRO A 318 23.71 -0.40 -33.48
C PRO A 318 23.54 0.64 -32.36
N LYS A 319 22.59 1.57 -32.51
CA LYS A 319 22.18 2.46 -31.41
C LYS A 319 21.55 1.65 -30.28
N LYS A 320 22.13 1.70 -29.09
CA LYS A 320 21.34 1.54 -27.86
C LYS A 320 20.51 2.80 -27.65
N LYS A 321 19.29 2.66 -27.15
CA LYS A 321 18.62 3.78 -26.48
C LYS A 321 19.30 3.94 -25.12
N SER A 322 19.99 5.06 -24.90
CA SER A 322 20.52 5.46 -23.60
C SER A 322 19.42 6.14 -22.76
N GLU A 323 19.58 6.11 -21.45
CA GLU A 323 18.85 7.01 -20.56
C GLU A 323 19.27 8.45 -20.87
N LEU A 324 18.30 9.31 -21.20
CA LEU A 324 18.52 10.63 -21.78
C LEU A 324 19.39 10.58 -23.05
N THR A 325 18.73 10.46 -24.21
CA THR A 325 19.04 11.45 -25.26
C THR A 325 18.36 12.75 -24.87
N PHE A 326 19.14 13.83 -24.83
CA PHE A 326 18.63 15.19 -24.84
C PHE A 326 17.52 15.37 -25.91
N PRO A 327 16.38 16.02 -25.60
CA PRO A 327 15.27 16.15 -26.54
C PRO A 327 15.69 16.89 -27.82
N PRO A 328 15.22 16.47 -29.01
CA PRO A 328 15.64 17.10 -30.26
C PRO A 328 15.10 18.54 -30.36
N LEU A 329 16.01 19.47 -30.70
CA LEU A 329 15.71 20.88 -30.99
C LEU A 329 14.41 21.07 -31.80
N PRO A 330 13.44 21.86 -31.29
CA PRO A 330 12.33 22.33 -32.09
C PRO A 330 12.82 23.14 -33.31
N GLY A 331 12.10 23.05 -34.44
CA GLY A 331 12.28 23.93 -35.61
C GLY A 331 13.52 23.70 -36.50
N HIS A 332 14.68 23.29 -35.98
CA HIS A 332 15.92 23.18 -36.77
C HIS A 332 16.17 21.78 -37.37
N GLY A 333 15.70 21.59 -38.60
CA GLY A 333 16.04 20.46 -39.46
C GLY A 333 17.48 20.51 -39.97
N VAL A 334 18.47 20.33 -39.10
CA VAL A 334 19.91 20.34 -39.45
C VAL A 334 20.26 19.13 -40.31
N ASN A 335 20.24 19.33 -41.63
CA ASN A 335 20.56 18.31 -42.61
C ASN A 335 22.06 17.98 -42.56
N GLN A 336 22.44 16.91 -41.82
CA GLN A 336 23.83 16.50 -41.59
C GLN A 336 24.66 16.37 -42.89
N MET A 337 24.02 16.04 -44.01
CA MET A 337 24.67 15.93 -45.32
C MET A 337 25.26 17.27 -45.80
N LEU A 338 24.64 18.40 -45.45
CA LEU A 338 25.12 19.73 -45.83
C LEU A 338 26.39 20.13 -45.05
N LEU A 339 26.45 19.79 -43.76
CA LEU A 339 27.63 19.98 -42.90
C LEU A 339 28.78 19.01 -43.22
N ALA A 340 28.49 17.87 -43.84
CA ALA A 340 29.51 16.99 -44.40
C ALA A 340 30.07 17.56 -45.72
N LEU A 341 29.22 18.13 -46.58
CA LEU A 341 29.64 18.72 -47.86
C LEU A 341 30.50 19.98 -47.70
N SER A 342 30.23 20.84 -46.71
CA SER A 342 31.06 22.02 -46.45
C SER A 342 32.49 21.69 -45.98
N ARG A 343 32.74 20.46 -45.52
CA ARG A 343 34.07 19.96 -45.10
C ARG A 343 34.87 19.30 -46.23
N LEU A 344 34.32 19.24 -47.45
CA LEU A 344 34.91 18.54 -48.62
C LEU A 344 35.43 19.49 -49.72
N ALA A 345 35.48 20.80 -49.48
CA ALA A 345 36.00 21.79 -50.42
C ALA A 345 37.42 22.28 -50.03
N PRO A 346 38.49 21.80 -50.69
CA PRO A 346 39.85 22.32 -50.48
C PRO A 346 40.08 23.59 -51.32
N GLY A 347 40.19 24.77 -50.69
CA GLY A 347 40.36 26.03 -51.43
C GLY A 347 40.59 27.30 -50.61
N THR A 348 41.79 27.44 -50.04
CA THR A 348 42.49 28.73 -49.78
C THR A 348 41.68 30.01 -49.46
N SER A 349 41.72 30.48 -48.19
CA SER A 349 42.44 31.70 -47.76
C SER A 349 41.81 32.49 -46.58
N ILE A 350 42.66 32.79 -45.58
CA ILE A 350 42.74 34.01 -44.75
C ILE A 350 41.48 34.50 -43.99
N ALA A 351 41.43 34.10 -42.71
CA ALA A 351 41.16 34.90 -41.49
C ALA A 351 39.82 35.66 -41.28
N HIS A 352 39.49 35.85 -39.99
CA HIS A 352 38.39 36.67 -39.47
C HIS A 352 36.96 36.24 -39.85
N ALA A 353 36.65 34.96 -39.61
CA ALA A 353 35.37 34.60 -39.00
C ALA A 353 35.64 34.24 -37.54
N ALA A 354 35.01 34.95 -36.59
CA ALA A 354 35.09 34.62 -35.17
C ALA A 354 34.25 33.37 -34.86
N ASP A 355 34.56 32.68 -33.77
CA ASP A 355 34.02 31.36 -33.40
C ASP A 355 32.55 31.42 -32.92
N GLN A 356 31.63 31.76 -33.83
CA GLN A 356 30.19 31.65 -33.64
C GLN A 356 29.76 30.17 -33.69
N GLN A 357 30.16 29.41 -32.67
CA GLN A 357 29.53 28.12 -32.38
C GLN A 357 28.02 28.32 -32.24
N THR A 358 27.24 27.53 -32.98
CA THR A 358 25.78 27.56 -32.86
C THR A 358 25.32 26.86 -31.59
N ALA A 359 24.17 27.28 -31.04
CA ALA A 359 23.60 26.64 -29.85
C ALA A 359 23.38 25.13 -30.04
N GLY A 360 22.97 24.69 -31.24
CA GLY A 360 22.83 23.27 -31.57
C GLY A 360 24.14 22.48 -31.59
N GLU A 361 25.28 23.09 -31.93
CA GLU A 361 26.60 22.45 -31.80
C GLU A 361 27.07 22.39 -30.34
N ALA A 362 26.76 23.42 -29.53
CA ALA A 362 26.99 23.39 -28.09
C ALA A 362 26.16 22.28 -27.42
N TYR A 363 24.90 22.11 -27.83
CA TYR A 363 23.99 21.06 -27.36
C TYR A 363 24.45 19.65 -27.72
N GLN A 364 24.85 19.41 -28.97
CA GLN A 364 25.41 18.11 -29.39
C GLN A 364 26.68 17.76 -28.61
N LYS A 365 27.53 18.76 -28.33
CA LYS A 365 28.73 18.59 -27.51
C LYS A 365 28.40 18.30 -26.04
N ALA A 366 27.33 18.89 -25.50
CA ALA A 366 26.83 18.57 -24.16
C ALA A 366 26.32 17.13 -24.06
N ASP A 367 25.52 16.65 -25.02
CA ASP A 367 25.09 15.23 -25.08
C ASP A 367 26.30 14.29 -25.17
N GLU A 368 27.24 14.54 -26.10
CA GLU A 368 28.46 13.74 -26.22
C GLU A 368 29.25 13.66 -24.90
N LEU A 369 29.38 14.75 -24.15
CA LEU A 369 30.07 14.78 -22.85
C LEU A 369 29.26 14.07 -21.76
N TYR A 370 27.93 14.20 -21.77
CA TYR A 370 27.01 13.50 -20.86
C TYR A 370 27.08 11.97 -21.06
N GLN A 371 27.02 11.48 -22.30
CA GLN A 371 27.20 10.06 -22.61
C GLN A 371 28.61 9.55 -22.23
N LYS A 372 29.64 10.40 -22.31
CA LYS A 372 31.01 10.13 -21.82
C LYS A 372 31.15 10.25 -20.29
N LYS A 373 30.06 10.55 -19.56
CA LYS A 373 30.01 10.79 -18.11
C LYS A 373 30.83 11.98 -17.60
N ASN A 374 31.20 12.91 -18.47
CA ASN A 374 31.89 14.14 -18.09
C ASN A 374 30.86 15.24 -17.79
N TYR A 375 30.11 15.04 -16.70
CA TYR A 375 28.96 15.87 -16.33
C TYR A 375 29.33 17.33 -16.00
N GLN A 376 30.57 17.57 -15.53
CA GLN A 376 31.05 18.92 -15.22
C GLN A 376 31.23 19.74 -16.51
N GLU A 377 31.92 19.21 -17.53
CA GLU A 377 32.01 19.89 -18.83
C GLU A 377 30.66 19.95 -19.53
N ALA A 378 29.87 18.87 -19.50
CA ALA A 378 28.53 18.86 -20.11
C ALA A 378 27.63 19.99 -19.55
N MET A 379 27.67 20.24 -18.23
CA MET A 379 26.96 21.37 -17.60
C MET A 379 27.42 22.73 -18.14
N GLU A 380 28.73 22.97 -18.30
CA GLU A 380 29.20 24.24 -18.86
C GLU A 380 28.81 24.40 -20.35
N TRP A 381 28.76 23.31 -21.12
CA TRP A 381 28.25 23.33 -22.50
C TRP A 381 26.73 23.57 -22.56
N LEU A 382 25.93 23.11 -21.59
CA LEU A 382 24.51 23.48 -21.46
C LEU A 382 24.32 24.95 -21.08
N LYS A 383 25.10 25.48 -20.13
CA LYS A 383 25.08 26.92 -19.81
C LYS A 383 25.45 27.76 -21.03
N LYS A 384 26.47 27.35 -21.79
CA LYS A 384 26.84 28.01 -23.06
C LYS A 384 25.73 27.91 -24.11
N CYS A 385 24.98 26.81 -24.15
CA CYS A 385 23.81 26.68 -25.02
C CYS A 385 22.74 27.73 -24.70
N ILE A 386 22.41 27.94 -23.42
CA ILE A 386 21.46 28.98 -22.98
C ILE A 386 21.99 30.38 -23.35
N GLN A 387 23.28 30.65 -23.12
CA GLN A 387 23.93 31.93 -23.45
C GLN A 387 24.03 32.24 -24.96
N LEU A 388 23.85 31.23 -25.82
CA LEU A 388 23.89 31.37 -27.28
C LEU A 388 22.50 31.45 -27.91
N ASP A 389 21.42 31.25 -27.14
CA ASP A 389 20.05 31.10 -27.63
C ASP A 389 19.04 31.71 -26.64
N ASP A 390 19.29 32.96 -26.25
CA ASP A 390 18.54 33.72 -25.23
C ASP A 390 17.11 34.13 -25.67
N ASN A 391 16.65 33.62 -26.82
CA ASN A 391 15.37 33.93 -27.45
C ASN A 391 14.68 32.62 -27.93
N SER A 392 14.84 31.54 -27.16
CA SER A 392 14.35 30.19 -27.46
C SER A 392 13.12 29.82 -26.64
N ASP A 393 12.27 28.94 -27.21
CA ASP A 393 11.03 28.41 -26.61
C ASP A 393 11.22 28.05 -25.13
N ASP A 394 10.37 28.58 -24.24
CA ASP A 394 10.37 28.33 -22.80
C ASP A 394 10.43 26.82 -22.44
N GLU A 395 9.76 25.97 -23.22
CA GLU A 395 9.82 24.51 -23.04
C GLU A 395 11.24 23.95 -23.34
N TYR A 396 11.98 24.55 -24.27
CA TYR A 396 13.38 24.22 -24.55
C TYR A 396 14.34 24.79 -23.49
N ARG A 397 14.12 26.02 -23.01
CA ARG A 397 14.87 26.59 -21.86
C ARG A 397 14.71 25.71 -20.62
N GLY A 398 13.48 25.30 -20.30
CA GLY A 398 13.17 24.34 -19.23
C GLY A 398 13.88 22.99 -19.40
N GLN A 399 13.95 22.45 -20.63
CA GLN A 399 14.67 21.21 -20.92
C GLN A 399 16.20 21.34 -20.76
N LEU A 400 16.80 22.47 -21.12
CA LEU A 400 18.22 22.75 -20.89
C LEU A 400 18.54 22.84 -19.39
N ILE A 401 17.71 23.55 -18.63
CA ILE A 401 17.85 23.74 -17.18
C ILE A 401 17.64 22.41 -16.43
N PHE A 402 16.68 21.57 -16.87
CA PHE A 402 16.53 20.20 -16.40
C PHE A 402 17.78 19.35 -16.68
N GLY A 403 18.41 19.51 -17.84
CA GLY A 403 19.69 18.88 -18.17
C GLY A 403 20.83 19.29 -17.24
N ILE A 404 20.89 20.57 -16.85
CA ILE A 404 21.84 21.07 -15.84
C ILE A 404 21.58 20.41 -14.48
N GLY A 405 20.31 20.33 -14.06
CA GLY A 405 19.91 19.60 -12.84
C GLY A 405 20.35 18.13 -12.85
N GLN A 406 20.22 17.44 -13.99
CA GLN A 406 20.70 16.06 -14.16
C GLN A 406 22.21 15.94 -14.06
N CYS A 407 22.99 16.84 -14.67
CA CYS A 407 24.44 16.88 -14.50
C CYS A 407 24.82 17.06 -13.03
N LEU A 408 24.18 18.00 -12.31
CA LEU A 408 24.40 18.24 -10.89
C LEU A 408 24.05 17.01 -10.03
N ARG A 409 22.92 16.34 -10.29
CA ARG A 409 22.52 15.09 -9.62
C ARG A 409 23.52 13.96 -9.87
N HIS A 410 24.02 13.80 -11.10
CA HIS A 410 25.05 12.81 -11.41
C HIS A 410 26.43 13.13 -10.81
N LEU A 411 26.69 14.40 -10.46
CA LEU A 411 27.84 14.84 -9.66
C LEU A 411 27.59 14.75 -8.14
N GLY A 412 26.41 14.26 -7.70
CA GLY A 412 26.03 14.18 -6.28
C GLY A 412 25.57 15.50 -5.65
N ARG A 413 25.54 16.61 -6.41
CA ARG A 413 25.25 17.98 -5.96
C ARG A 413 23.74 18.23 -5.88
N CYS A 414 23.01 17.38 -5.15
CA CYS A 414 21.54 17.36 -5.12
C CYS A 414 20.93 18.70 -4.66
N ASN A 415 21.54 19.36 -3.67
CA ASN A 415 21.10 20.67 -3.16
C ASN A 415 21.12 21.78 -4.23
N GLU A 416 22.00 21.68 -5.23
CA GLU A 416 22.07 22.61 -6.36
C GLU A 416 21.21 22.15 -7.55
N ALA A 417 20.96 20.84 -7.67
CA ALA A 417 20.04 20.29 -8.66
C ALA A 417 18.57 20.64 -8.35
N LEU A 418 18.17 20.61 -7.07
CA LEU A 418 16.80 20.91 -6.63
C LEU A 418 16.25 22.27 -7.10
N PRO A 419 16.92 23.43 -6.90
CA PRO A 419 16.43 24.70 -7.43
C PRO A 419 16.36 24.69 -8.96
N LYS A 420 17.32 24.06 -9.65
CA LYS A 420 17.28 23.94 -11.12
C LYS A 420 16.13 23.06 -11.62
N TYR A 421 15.73 22.02 -10.89
CA TYR A 421 14.53 21.26 -11.21
C TYR A 421 13.23 22.06 -10.96
N ARG A 422 13.19 22.92 -9.94
CA ARG A 422 12.04 23.81 -9.68
C ARG A 422 11.92 24.93 -10.72
N GLU A 423 13.05 25.50 -11.13
CA GLU A 423 13.16 26.44 -12.25
C GLU A 423 12.66 25.79 -13.55
N ALA A 424 13.13 24.57 -13.87
CA ALA A 424 12.63 23.80 -15.02
C ALA A 424 11.15 23.41 -14.91
N PHE A 425 10.56 23.28 -13.72
CA PHE A 425 9.15 22.94 -13.53
C PHE A 425 8.20 24.04 -14.01
N ASN A 426 8.59 25.31 -13.81
CA ASN A 426 7.78 26.46 -14.19
C ASN A 426 7.72 26.63 -15.72
N LEU A 427 8.83 26.31 -16.41
CA LEU A 427 9.01 26.51 -17.85
C LEU A 427 8.55 25.26 -18.65
N TRP A 428 8.90 24.06 -18.18
CA TRP A 428 8.56 22.80 -18.86
C TRP A 428 7.18 22.26 -18.44
N THR A 429 6.13 22.96 -18.89
CA THR A 429 4.72 22.73 -18.51
C THR A 429 4.03 21.50 -19.13
N THR A 430 4.72 20.73 -19.98
CA THR A 430 4.19 19.48 -20.56
C THR A 430 4.09 18.38 -19.49
N ASP A 431 2.96 17.66 -19.41
CA ASP A 431 2.70 16.59 -18.43
C ASP A 431 3.89 15.63 -18.25
N GLN A 432 4.43 15.09 -19.34
CA GLN A 432 5.58 14.18 -19.32
C GLN A 432 6.85 14.84 -18.75
N GLY A 433 7.06 16.13 -18.98
CA GLY A 433 8.15 16.92 -18.41
C GLY A 433 7.97 17.08 -16.90
N GLN A 434 6.79 17.51 -16.45
CA GLN A 434 6.46 17.66 -15.04
C GLN A 434 6.59 16.34 -14.26
N GLY A 435 6.13 15.21 -14.82
CA GLY A 435 6.33 13.88 -14.25
C GLY A 435 7.79 13.47 -14.11
N LEU A 436 8.62 13.76 -15.13
CA LEU A 436 10.07 13.54 -15.06
C LEU A 436 10.73 14.42 -13.99
N ILE A 437 10.33 15.68 -13.89
CA ILE A 437 10.86 16.64 -12.91
C ILE A 437 10.56 16.18 -11.48
N TYR A 438 9.30 15.84 -11.16
CA TYR A 438 8.94 15.31 -9.84
C TYR A 438 9.71 14.02 -9.48
N PHE A 439 9.92 13.12 -10.45
CA PHE A 439 10.71 11.89 -10.26
C PHE A 439 12.18 12.14 -9.91
N TYR A 440 12.85 13.07 -10.61
CA TYR A 440 14.25 13.40 -10.28
C TYR A 440 14.40 14.31 -9.05
N ILE A 441 13.39 15.12 -8.71
CA ILE A 441 13.29 15.79 -7.42
C ILE A 441 13.19 14.76 -6.29
N GLY A 442 12.33 13.74 -6.40
CA GLY A 442 12.21 12.66 -5.42
C GLY A 442 13.52 11.92 -5.16
N HIS A 443 14.29 11.63 -6.22
CA HIS A 443 15.63 11.03 -6.08
C HIS A 443 16.68 11.97 -5.47
N CYS A 444 16.56 13.29 -5.64
CA CYS A 444 17.43 14.24 -4.95
C CYS A 444 17.09 14.35 -3.46
N LEU A 445 15.80 14.43 -3.12
CA LEU A 445 15.31 14.49 -1.72
C LEU A 445 15.61 13.18 -0.97
N GLU A 446 15.57 12.03 -1.64
CA GLU A 446 16.01 10.77 -1.06
C GLU A 446 17.53 10.78 -0.76
N ALA A 447 18.35 11.41 -1.61
CA ALA A 447 19.78 11.51 -1.44
C ALA A 447 20.19 12.53 -0.34
N THR A 448 19.37 13.53 -0.05
CA THR A 448 19.49 14.43 1.12
C THR A 448 18.87 13.84 2.40
N ALA A 449 18.31 12.63 2.31
CA ALA A 449 17.59 11.89 3.36
C ALA A 449 16.21 12.43 3.77
N GLU A 450 15.70 13.47 3.10
CA GLU A 450 14.39 14.12 3.27
C GLU A 450 13.25 13.20 2.80
N SER A 451 13.02 12.14 3.58
CA SER A 451 12.27 10.93 3.16
C SER A 451 10.76 11.15 3.01
N GLU A 452 10.22 12.16 3.69
CA GLU A 452 8.82 12.59 3.65
C GLU A 452 8.54 13.39 2.36
N GLU A 453 9.38 14.40 2.09
CA GLU A 453 9.30 15.22 0.89
C GLU A 453 9.61 14.41 -0.38
N ALA A 454 10.57 13.48 -0.32
CA ALA A 454 10.85 12.53 -1.39
C ALA A 454 9.62 11.69 -1.74
N LEU A 455 8.92 11.16 -0.73
CA LEU A 455 7.71 10.36 -0.91
C LEU A 455 6.58 11.19 -1.54
N ALA A 456 6.38 12.43 -1.09
CA ALA A 456 5.43 13.36 -1.70
C ALA A 456 5.77 13.66 -3.17
N ALA A 457 7.05 13.90 -3.49
CA ALA A 457 7.50 14.13 -4.86
C ALA A 457 7.27 12.90 -5.77
N PHE A 458 7.58 11.69 -5.31
CA PHE A 458 7.28 10.47 -6.08
C PHE A 458 5.77 10.25 -6.27
N ARG A 459 4.94 10.48 -5.24
CA ARG A 459 3.48 10.41 -5.39
C ARG A 459 2.94 11.43 -6.40
N ASN A 460 3.53 12.63 -6.47
CA ASN A 460 3.16 13.65 -7.46
C ASN A 460 3.68 13.32 -8.88
N ALA A 461 4.76 12.54 -9.03
CA ALA A 461 5.24 12.09 -10.34
C ALA A 461 4.33 11.04 -11.02
N LEU A 462 3.66 10.21 -10.22
CA LEU A 462 2.97 9.01 -10.71
C LEU A 462 1.83 9.29 -11.72
N PRO A 463 0.93 10.28 -11.54
CA PRO A 463 -0.15 10.55 -12.49
C PRO A 463 0.35 10.96 -13.89
N PHE A 464 1.52 11.61 -13.95
CA PHE A 464 2.12 12.10 -15.19
C PHE A 464 2.98 11.05 -15.91
N LEU A 465 3.62 10.14 -15.16
CA LEU A 465 4.49 9.10 -15.72
C LEU A 465 3.74 7.82 -16.12
N GLY A 466 2.57 7.56 -15.52
CA GLY A 466 1.75 6.37 -15.77
C GLY A 466 2.38 5.09 -15.20
N GLU A 467 1.57 4.31 -14.46
CA GLU A 467 2.03 3.13 -13.70
C GLU A 467 2.72 2.06 -14.57
N SER A 468 2.35 1.94 -15.85
CA SER A 468 2.92 0.96 -16.77
C SER A 468 4.32 1.32 -17.28
N SER A 469 4.77 2.58 -17.17
CA SER A 469 6.08 3.00 -17.68
C SER A 469 7.22 2.53 -16.77
N GLU A 470 8.43 2.42 -17.32
CA GLU A 470 9.62 2.00 -16.55
C GLU A 470 9.88 2.91 -15.34
N LYS A 471 9.67 4.23 -15.51
CA LYS A 471 9.82 5.22 -14.43
C LYS A 471 8.62 5.23 -13.49
N GLY A 472 7.39 4.97 -13.96
CA GLY A 472 6.22 4.76 -13.11
C GLY A 472 6.38 3.55 -12.19
N LYS A 473 6.90 2.44 -12.73
CA LYS A 473 7.25 1.22 -11.97
C LYS A 473 8.32 1.48 -10.91
N GLU A 474 9.36 2.25 -11.22
CA GLU A 474 10.37 2.63 -10.22
C GLU A 474 9.82 3.62 -9.19
N THR A 475 8.97 4.56 -9.60
CA THR A 475 8.24 5.49 -8.70
C THR A 475 7.41 4.70 -7.69
N LEU A 476 6.66 3.69 -8.12
CA LEU A 476 5.86 2.82 -7.24
C LEU A 476 6.73 2.06 -6.22
N ARG A 477 7.85 1.47 -6.65
CA ARG A 477 8.81 0.82 -5.74
C ARG A 477 9.37 1.80 -4.70
N ARG A 478 9.70 3.02 -5.12
CA ARG A 478 10.21 4.06 -4.20
C ARG A 478 9.16 4.52 -3.21
N ILE A 479 7.90 4.66 -3.64
CA ILE A 479 6.75 4.92 -2.77
C ILE A 479 6.61 3.81 -1.72
N GLU A 480 6.67 2.54 -2.12
CA GLU A 480 6.55 1.40 -1.19
C GLU A 480 7.68 1.36 -0.15
N VAL A 481 8.93 1.53 -0.60
CA VAL A 481 10.13 1.54 0.28
C VAL A 481 10.09 2.71 1.26
N LEU A 482 9.82 3.93 0.79
CA LEU A 482 9.76 5.12 1.64
C LEU A 482 8.57 5.09 2.61
N SER A 483 7.39 4.65 2.15
CA SER A 483 6.22 4.46 3.03
C SER A 483 6.51 3.45 4.15
N SER A 484 7.20 2.35 3.81
CA SER A 484 7.61 1.34 4.80
C SER A 484 8.65 1.89 5.78
N LYS A 485 9.59 2.71 5.31
CA LYS A 485 10.58 3.41 6.15
C LYS A 485 9.92 4.36 7.16
N LEU A 486 8.94 5.15 6.73
CA LEU A 486 8.19 6.06 7.61
C LEU A 486 7.37 5.30 8.66
N TYR A 487 6.57 4.30 8.26
CA TYR A 487 5.79 3.49 9.20
C TYR A 487 6.68 2.80 10.26
N ASN A 488 7.80 2.22 9.83
CA ASN A 488 8.77 1.59 10.74
C ASN A 488 9.42 2.61 11.68
N THR A 489 9.64 3.86 11.24
CA THR A 489 10.19 4.93 12.07
C THR A 489 9.18 5.40 13.12
N ALA A 490 7.92 5.61 12.73
CA ALA A 490 6.84 5.96 13.65
C ALA A 490 6.59 4.84 14.68
N ARG A 491 6.61 3.57 14.24
CA ARG A 491 6.51 2.42 15.13
C ARG A 491 7.67 2.30 16.12
N ARG A 492 8.91 2.59 15.71
CA ARG A 492 10.06 2.64 16.63
C ARG A 492 9.85 3.69 17.72
N LEU A 493 9.40 4.90 17.34
CA LEU A 493 9.09 5.97 18.30
C LEU A 493 7.93 5.58 19.23
N ASP A 494 6.93 4.83 18.76
CA ASP A 494 5.86 4.29 19.59
C ASP A 494 6.33 3.19 20.56
N ASP A 495 7.23 2.31 20.12
CA ASP A 495 7.86 1.30 20.97
C ASP A 495 8.78 1.97 22.04
N GLU A 496 9.44 3.08 21.69
CA GLU A 496 10.22 3.91 22.61
C GLU A 496 9.33 4.69 23.60
N ALA A 497 8.23 5.29 23.14
CA ALA A 497 7.23 5.91 24.01
C ALA A 497 6.60 4.87 24.96
N ARG A 498 6.33 3.65 24.49
CA ARG A 498 5.81 2.56 25.33
C ARG A 498 6.84 2.11 26.37
N SER A 499 8.12 1.99 26.01
CA SER A 499 9.17 1.56 26.96
C SER A 499 9.49 2.61 28.02
N SER A 500 9.23 3.90 27.77
CA SER A 500 9.26 4.94 28.80
C SER A 500 7.95 5.09 29.60
N GLY A 501 6.98 4.19 29.39
CA GLY A 501 5.69 4.24 30.08
C GLY A 501 4.84 5.43 29.66
N TYR A 502 4.94 5.84 28.39
CA TYR A 502 4.29 6.99 27.76
C TYR A 502 4.65 8.33 28.41
N GLU A 503 5.93 8.72 28.32
CA GLU A 503 6.35 10.11 28.57
C GLU A 503 5.79 11.07 27.50
N SER A 504 5.39 12.27 27.92
CA SER A 504 4.72 13.27 27.06
C SER A 504 5.56 13.65 25.82
N GLY A 505 6.88 13.81 25.96
CA GLY A 505 7.78 14.14 24.83
C GLY A 505 7.82 13.06 23.76
N LYS A 506 8.30 11.85 24.11
CA LYS A 506 8.40 10.70 23.19
C LYS A 506 7.04 10.31 22.59
N SER A 507 5.96 10.46 23.34
CA SER A 507 4.60 10.20 22.83
C SER A 507 4.18 11.23 21.77
N LYS A 508 4.58 12.51 21.90
CA LYS A 508 4.36 13.55 20.87
C LYS A 508 5.19 13.29 19.62
N GLU A 509 6.45 12.86 19.77
CA GLU A 509 7.31 12.44 18.65
C GLU A 509 6.68 11.26 17.87
N ALA A 510 6.17 10.25 18.58
CA ALA A 510 5.47 9.12 17.97
C ALA A 510 4.17 9.54 17.25
N VAL A 511 3.37 10.43 17.84
CA VAL A 511 2.17 11.00 17.18
C VAL A 511 2.54 11.76 15.91
N SER A 512 3.55 12.63 15.96
CA SER A 512 3.99 13.42 14.81
C SER A 512 4.47 12.52 13.65
N ALA A 513 5.27 11.49 13.94
CA ALA A 513 5.73 10.54 12.92
C ALA A 513 4.57 9.71 12.30
N TYR A 514 3.55 9.37 13.09
CA TYR A 514 2.33 8.73 12.56
C TYR A 514 1.47 9.69 11.72
N GLN A 515 1.40 10.97 12.06
CA GLN A 515 0.72 11.99 11.25
C GLN A 515 1.42 12.21 9.91
N ALA A 516 2.74 12.37 9.89
CA ALA A 516 3.54 12.48 8.66
C ALA A 516 3.41 11.22 7.77
N TYR A 517 3.31 10.04 8.38
CA TYR A 517 3.01 8.81 7.64
C TYR A 517 1.62 8.86 6.96
N LEU A 518 0.57 9.29 7.66
CA LEU A 518 -0.77 9.42 7.06
C LEU A 518 -0.77 10.45 5.92
N GLU A 519 -0.17 11.62 6.13
CA GLU A 519 -0.17 12.73 5.16
C GLU A 519 0.60 12.39 3.88
N HIS A 520 1.82 11.86 4.00
CA HIS A 520 2.71 11.66 2.85
C HIS A 520 2.59 10.26 2.24
N ALA A 521 2.42 9.21 3.06
CA ALA A 521 2.30 7.86 2.55
C ALA A 521 0.89 7.51 2.07
N LYS A 522 -0.16 8.21 2.54
CA LYS A 522 -1.59 8.02 2.21
C LYS A 522 -1.94 6.53 1.99
N PRO A 523 -1.88 5.71 3.07
CA PRO A 523 -2.01 4.26 2.99
C PRO A 523 -3.45 3.82 2.72
N ALA A 524 -3.63 2.52 2.44
CA ALA A 524 -4.97 1.92 2.30
C ALA A 524 -5.78 2.03 3.62
N VAL A 525 -7.10 2.16 3.49
CA VAL A 525 -8.07 2.49 4.57
C VAL A 525 -7.89 1.65 5.83
N GLN A 526 -7.62 0.34 5.71
CA GLN A 526 -7.39 -0.52 6.88
C GLN A 526 -6.20 -0.05 7.74
N ARG A 527 -5.13 0.47 7.11
CA ARG A 527 -3.92 0.93 7.79
C ARG A 527 -3.98 2.42 8.18
N SER A 528 -4.77 3.26 7.52
CA SER A 528 -5.07 4.59 8.06
C SER A 528 -5.82 4.46 9.39
N ASN A 529 -6.85 3.60 9.43
CA ASN A 529 -7.66 3.37 10.63
C ASN A 529 -6.82 2.78 11.80
N GLU A 530 -5.88 1.88 11.51
CA GLU A 530 -4.89 1.36 12.47
C GLU A 530 -4.07 2.50 13.10
N VAL A 531 -3.51 3.37 12.26
CA VAL A 531 -2.62 4.46 12.68
C VAL A 531 -3.38 5.59 13.38
N GLU A 532 -4.56 5.96 12.91
CA GLU A 532 -5.45 6.91 13.59
C GLU A 532 -5.87 6.42 14.98
N GLY A 533 -6.17 5.13 15.12
CA GLY A 533 -6.42 4.50 16.41
C GLY A 533 -5.21 4.60 17.34
N ARG A 534 -3.98 4.45 16.80
CA ARG A 534 -2.74 4.60 17.58
C ARG A 534 -2.45 6.05 17.97
N ILE A 535 -2.70 7.01 17.08
CA ILE A 535 -2.63 8.46 17.38
C ILE A 535 -3.60 8.81 18.52
N LYS A 536 -4.89 8.44 18.39
CA LYS A 536 -5.93 8.69 19.42
C LYS A 536 -5.53 8.10 20.78
N PHE A 537 -4.97 6.88 20.80
CA PHE A 537 -4.44 6.28 22.01
C PHE A 537 -3.28 7.09 22.62
N LEU A 538 -2.27 7.46 21.82
CA LEU A 538 -1.10 8.19 22.29
C LEU A 538 -1.45 9.58 22.82
N THR A 539 -2.33 10.32 22.13
CA THR A 539 -2.86 11.60 22.61
C THR A 539 -3.53 11.45 23.97
N SER A 540 -4.35 10.42 24.18
CA SER A 540 -4.97 10.15 25.49
C SER A 540 -3.96 9.79 26.60
N GLN A 541 -2.81 9.19 26.27
CA GLN A 541 -1.74 8.98 27.25
C GLN A 541 -1.00 10.29 27.57
N ILE A 542 -0.79 11.17 26.58
CA ILE A 542 -0.22 12.51 26.77
C ILE A 542 -1.10 13.32 27.73
N GLU A 543 -2.41 13.42 27.44
CA GLU A 543 -3.40 14.15 28.24
C GLU A 543 -3.40 13.72 29.71
N LYS A 544 -3.48 12.40 29.96
CA LYS A 544 -3.47 11.81 31.31
C LYS A 544 -2.17 12.11 32.06
N LYS A 545 -1.03 12.19 31.35
CA LYS A 545 0.28 12.51 31.93
C LYS A 545 0.45 14.00 32.21
N THR A 546 -0.12 14.90 31.40
CA THR A 546 -0.06 16.35 31.62
C THR A 546 -1.04 16.82 32.70
N GLY A 547 -2.26 16.26 32.76
CA GLY A 547 -3.22 16.59 33.83
C GLY A 547 -2.67 16.28 35.22
N GLY A 548 -2.00 15.14 35.38
CA GLY A 548 -1.33 14.75 36.63
C GLY A 548 -0.14 15.62 37.05
N THR A 549 0.30 16.58 36.22
CA THR A 549 1.29 17.60 36.59
C THR A 549 0.69 18.95 36.99
N GLU A 550 -0.57 19.23 36.64
CA GLU A 550 -1.22 20.51 36.97
C GLU A 550 -1.85 20.48 38.37
N GLU A 551 -2.45 19.36 38.78
CA GLU A 551 -2.98 19.18 40.15
C GLU A 551 -1.90 19.35 41.24
N ALA A 552 -0.63 19.06 40.92
CA ALA A 552 0.49 19.26 41.83
C ALA A 552 0.99 20.73 41.91
N ALA A 553 0.66 21.56 40.92
CA ALA A 553 1.15 22.95 40.82
C ALA A 553 0.16 23.98 41.40
N VAL A 554 -1.15 23.76 41.22
CA VAL A 554 -2.22 24.70 41.61
C VAL A 554 -2.34 24.93 43.12
N SER A 555 -1.72 24.05 43.94
CA SER A 555 -1.80 24.09 45.41
C SER A 555 -1.05 25.26 46.09
N SER A 556 -0.18 26.00 45.37
CA SER A 556 0.80 26.90 46.02
C SER A 556 0.70 28.41 45.74
N THR A 557 -0.17 28.87 44.85
CA THR A 557 -0.21 30.29 44.41
C THR A 557 -1.59 30.98 44.44
N ALA A 558 -2.58 30.39 45.12
CA ALA A 558 -3.92 30.99 45.28
C ALA A 558 -4.00 32.19 46.27
N GLN A 559 -2.92 33.00 46.39
CA GLN A 559 -2.85 34.19 47.28
C GLN A 559 -2.00 35.35 46.70
N ALA A 560 -2.36 35.87 45.51
CA ALA A 560 -2.02 37.24 45.10
C ALA A 560 -2.95 37.72 43.97
N ALA A 561 -3.38 39.00 44.02
CA ALA A 561 -4.03 39.84 42.98
C ALA A 561 -4.70 39.18 41.74
N ALA A 562 -5.97 39.40 41.38
CA ALA A 562 -6.96 40.42 41.81
C ALA A 562 -6.58 41.89 41.58
N GLN A 563 -6.46 42.33 40.31
CA GLN A 563 -6.67 43.73 39.86
C GLN A 563 -6.72 43.85 38.32
N ALA A 564 -7.62 44.72 37.80
CA ALA A 564 -7.79 45.23 36.42
C ALA A 564 -7.85 44.18 35.25
N ASP A 565 -8.90 44.01 34.44
CA ASP A 565 -10.05 44.84 33.99
C ASP A 565 -9.78 45.78 32.77
N GLU A 566 -10.78 45.87 31.87
CA GLU A 566 -10.86 46.62 30.58
C GLU A 566 -9.80 46.27 29.50
N SER A 567 -10.02 46.33 28.17
CA SER A 567 -11.18 46.51 27.24
C SER A 567 -10.72 46.05 25.82
N GLY A 568 -11.50 45.94 24.72
CA GLY A 568 -12.93 46.14 24.42
C GLY A 568 -13.16 46.12 22.87
N ALA A 569 -14.43 46.11 22.43
CA ALA A 569 -14.94 46.08 21.04
C ALA A 569 -14.70 44.77 20.21
N GLU A 570 -15.63 44.16 19.44
CA GLU A 570 -16.84 44.60 18.67
C GLU A 570 -16.53 45.25 17.30
N GLU A 571 -17.29 45.08 16.21
CA GLU A 571 -18.38 44.14 15.84
C GLU A 571 -18.58 44.10 14.29
N GLY A 572 -19.53 43.29 13.79
CA GLY A 572 -20.15 43.42 12.45
C GLY A 572 -19.46 42.65 11.30
N SER A 573 -19.99 41.58 10.67
CA SER A 573 -21.33 41.09 10.28
C SER A 573 -21.78 41.47 8.85
N ALA A 574 -21.76 40.49 7.92
CA ALA A 574 -22.52 40.51 6.65
C ALA A 574 -22.61 39.11 5.99
N SER A 575 -23.71 38.85 5.27
CA SER A 575 -24.03 37.64 4.46
C SER A 575 -25.36 37.87 3.72
N PRO A 576 -25.80 37.04 2.75
CA PRO A 576 -25.08 36.07 1.89
C PRO A 576 -25.41 36.26 0.37
N ASP A 577 -24.85 35.43 -0.55
CA ASP A 577 -25.59 34.42 -1.37
C ASP A 577 -24.68 33.71 -2.43
N LYS A 578 -25.22 32.71 -3.13
CA LYS A 578 -24.65 31.81 -4.18
C LYS A 578 -23.81 32.54 -5.27
N THR A 579 -22.81 31.93 -5.92
CA THR A 579 -22.90 30.71 -6.76
C THR A 579 -21.60 29.87 -6.86
N GLU A 580 -21.68 28.76 -7.60
CA GLU A 580 -20.66 27.71 -7.77
C GLU A 580 -19.38 28.15 -8.49
N THR A 581 -18.23 27.60 -8.10
CA THR A 581 -17.30 26.96 -9.05
C THR A 581 -16.37 25.99 -8.33
N GLU A 582 -16.38 24.73 -8.76
CA GLU A 582 -15.40 23.72 -8.36
C GLU A 582 -14.02 24.10 -8.93
N LYS A 583 -12.98 24.14 -8.08
CA LYS A 583 -11.62 24.52 -8.50
C LYS A 583 -10.74 23.30 -8.73
N ASP A 584 -10.05 23.30 -9.87
CA ASP A 584 -9.14 22.21 -10.28
C ASP A 584 -8.06 21.98 -9.19
N PRO A 585 -7.90 20.74 -8.67
CA PRO A 585 -6.89 20.42 -7.66
C PRO A 585 -5.45 20.73 -8.11
N LYS A 586 -5.19 20.91 -9.42
CA LYS A 586 -3.90 21.37 -9.94
C LYS A 586 -3.51 22.76 -9.43
N GLU A 587 -4.46 23.71 -9.29
CA GLU A 587 -4.15 25.05 -8.75
C GLU A 587 -3.65 24.96 -7.29
N GLN A 588 -4.26 24.09 -6.48
CA GLN A 588 -3.87 23.93 -5.07
C GLN A 588 -2.48 23.31 -4.90
N VAL A 589 -2.13 22.32 -5.73
CA VAL A 589 -0.80 21.68 -5.68
C VAL A 589 0.30 22.65 -6.10
N VAL A 590 0.06 23.45 -7.14
CA VAL A 590 0.98 24.54 -7.52
C VAL A 590 1.10 25.52 -6.36
N LYS A 591 -0.01 26.06 -5.86
CA LYS A 591 0.00 27.07 -4.79
C LYS A 591 0.68 26.59 -3.50
N ALA A 592 0.49 25.34 -3.09
CA ALA A 592 1.15 24.77 -1.90
C ALA A 592 2.68 24.67 -2.03
N LEU A 593 3.19 24.45 -3.25
CA LEU A 593 4.63 24.49 -3.56
C LEU A 593 5.14 25.92 -3.75
N THR A 594 4.33 26.81 -4.31
CA THR A 594 4.66 28.21 -4.60
C THR A 594 4.69 29.05 -3.31
N ASP A 595 3.66 29.02 -2.46
CA ASP A 595 3.58 29.84 -1.24
C ASP A 595 4.67 29.48 -0.21
N LYS A 596 5.21 28.25 -0.26
CA LYS A 596 6.36 27.82 0.57
C LYS A 596 7.75 28.16 -0.03
N LEU A 597 7.84 28.62 -1.29
CA LEU A 597 9.11 28.94 -1.96
C LEU A 597 9.19 30.30 -2.68
N VAL A 598 8.11 31.07 -2.78
CA VAL A 598 8.10 32.46 -3.31
C VAL A 598 8.92 33.45 -2.47
N LYS A 599 9.52 32.99 -1.36
CA LYS A 599 10.59 33.72 -0.66
C LYS A 599 11.92 33.78 -1.44
N SER A 600 12.01 33.23 -2.66
CA SER A 600 13.21 33.31 -3.52
C SER A 600 12.93 33.32 -5.03
N VAL A 601 12.72 34.53 -5.58
CA VAL A 601 13.04 34.98 -6.96
C VAL A 601 12.11 34.50 -8.10
N GLU A 602 12.09 35.28 -9.19
CA GLU A 602 11.01 35.44 -10.18
C GLU A 602 11.30 34.80 -11.57
N THR A 603 10.31 34.90 -12.46
CA THR A 603 10.20 34.35 -13.84
C THR A 603 10.68 35.39 -14.91
N PRO A 604 10.50 35.25 -16.25
CA PRO A 604 9.96 34.15 -17.09
C PRO A 604 10.78 33.83 -18.39
N ASP A 605 10.23 32.99 -19.27
CA ASP A 605 10.19 33.20 -20.75
C ASP A 605 8.81 32.71 -21.29
N ASP A 606 8.58 32.58 -22.61
CA ASP A 606 7.36 31.91 -23.20
C ASP A 606 7.67 31.08 -24.48
N GLY A 607 6.71 30.28 -24.96
CA GLY A 607 6.92 29.14 -25.86
C GLY A 607 6.93 29.42 -27.39
N LYS A 608 6.48 28.54 -28.30
CA LYS A 608 5.81 27.22 -28.21
C LYS A 608 5.82 26.47 -29.58
N LYS A 609 6.02 25.13 -29.57
CA LYS A 609 5.31 24.05 -30.34
C LYS A 609 5.53 23.75 -31.85
N ALA A 610 5.58 22.42 -32.12
CA ALA A 610 4.95 21.62 -33.22
C ALA A 610 5.50 21.68 -34.69
N ALA A 611 5.24 20.73 -35.62
CA ALA A 611 5.01 19.25 -35.68
C ALA A 611 4.91 18.82 -37.20
N SER A 612 4.61 17.62 -37.76
CA SER A 612 4.22 16.24 -37.36
C SER A 612 4.33 15.26 -38.59
N LYS A 613 4.20 13.91 -38.40
CA LYS A 613 3.84 12.85 -39.42
C LYS A 613 4.93 12.47 -40.47
N LYS A 614 5.03 11.28 -41.12
CA LYS A 614 4.36 9.93 -41.21
C LYS A 614 5.45 8.90 -41.68
N LYS A 615 5.54 7.61 -41.27
CA LYS A 615 4.84 6.34 -41.70
C LYS A 615 4.93 5.98 -43.22
N PRO A 616 4.91 4.68 -43.67
CA PRO A 616 4.94 3.37 -42.95
C PRO A 616 5.72 2.18 -43.64
N ASP A 617 5.62 0.96 -43.04
CA ASP A 617 5.71 -0.43 -43.62
C ASP A 617 7.05 -0.98 -44.19
N ASP A 618 7.32 -2.31 -44.33
CA ASP A 618 6.45 -3.52 -44.25
C ASP A 618 7.11 -4.80 -43.56
N LYS A 619 6.50 -6.00 -43.73
CA LYS A 619 6.43 -7.18 -42.82
C LYS A 619 7.48 -8.33 -42.92
N LYS A 620 7.64 -9.01 -41.77
CA LYS A 620 7.76 -10.48 -41.48
C LYS A 620 8.67 -11.42 -42.31
N LYS A 621 9.62 -12.07 -41.64
CA LYS A 621 9.71 -13.56 -41.44
C LYS A 621 10.98 -13.96 -40.65
N ALA A 622 10.84 -14.57 -39.46
CA ALA A 622 11.81 -15.50 -38.83
C ALA A 622 11.39 -15.91 -37.38
N GLU A 623 10.32 -16.70 -37.24
CA GLU A 623 9.94 -17.29 -35.95
C GLU A 623 9.82 -18.81 -36.07
N GLU A 624 10.93 -19.51 -35.85
CA GLU A 624 10.98 -20.93 -35.48
C GLU A 624 12.40 -21.27 -34.96
N LYS A 625 12.49 -22.26 -34.06
CA LYS A 625 13.73 -22.71 -33.36
C LYS A 625 14.35 -21.74 -32.35
N ALA A 626 13.76 -21.70 -31.15
CA ALA A 626 14.47 -21.29 -29.92
C ALA A 626 14.05 -22.19 -28.75
N SER A 627 14.84 -23.24 -28.46
CA SER A 627 14.71 -24.04 -27.23
C SER A 627 16.07 -24.63 -26.82
N GLN A 628 16.23 -24.83 -25.51
CA GLN A 628 17.43 -25.36 -24.83
C GLN A 628 18.74 -24.57 -24.95
N LYS A 629 19.16 -23.97 -23.82
CA LYS A 629 20.57 -23.90 -23.40
C LYS A 629 20.66 -23.90 -21.87
N LYS A 630 21.76 -24.45 -21.34
CA LYS A 630 21.94 -24.70 -19.89
C LYS A 630 22.38 -23.44 -19.14
N ASP A 631 21.96 -23.33 -17.89
CA ASP A 631 22.52 -22.41 -16.90
C ASP A 631 23.90 -22.85 -16.39
N THR A 632 24.62 -21.93 -15.74
CA THR A 632 25.90 -22.20 -15.06
C THR A 632 26.07 -21.21 -13.91
N PRO A 633 26.14 -21.66 -12.64
CA PRO A 633 26.19 -20.77 -11.48
C PRO A 633 27.62 -20.28 -11.18
N GLY A 634 27.79 -18.96 -11.05
CA GLY A 634 28.98 -18.36 -10.45
C GLY A 634 28.82 -18.16 -8.94
N PHE A 635 29.92 -17.87 -8.23
CA PHE A 635 29.91 -17.63 -6.79
C PHE A 635 29.00 -16.45 -6.38
N SER A 636 28.55 -16.47 -5.12
CA SER A 636 27.58 -15.52 -4.55
C SER A 636 27.94 -14.06 -4.82
N LEU A 637 27.24 -13.46 -5.79
CA LEU A 637 27.62 -12.25 -6.52
C LEU A 637 27.35 -10.94 -5.74
N VAL A 638 27.43 -11.02 -4.41
CA VAL A 638 26.95 -10.04 -3.43
C VAL A 638 27.93 -9.89 -2.25
N ALA A 639 28.82 -10.86 -2.01
CA ALA A 639 29.74 -10.84 -0.87
C ALA A 639 30.99 -9.97 -1.10
N SER A 640 31.40 -9.25 -0.04
CA SER A 640 32.67 -8.50 0.02
C SER A 640 33.64 -9.13 1.02
N TYR A 641 34.94 -9.07 0.71
CA TYR A 641 35.98 -9.79 1.42
C TYR A 641 37.17 -8.89 1.75
N GLN A 642 37.90 -9.27 2.81
CA GLN A 642 39.16 -8.64 3.19
C GLN A 642 40.32 -9.63 2.98
N MET A 643 41.40 -9.19 2.34
CA MET A 643 42.57 -10.04 2.11
C MET A 643 43.34 -10.29 3.42
N LYS A 644 43.64 -11.55 3.71
CA LYS A 644 44.49 -11.97 4.83
C LYS A 644 45.92 -11.46 4.62
N HIS A 645 46.63 -11.13 5.71
CA HIS A 645 48.07 -10.87 5.65
C HIS A 645 48.86 -12.17 5.44
N VAL A 646 48.95 -12.65 4.18
CA VAL A 646 49.62 -13.90 3.81
C VAL A 646 51.16 -13.74 3.87
N LYS A 647 51.73 -13.82 5.07
CA LYS A 647 53.18 -13.99 5.30
C LYS A 647 53.63 -15.44 5.08
N ARG A 648 53.17 -16.11 4.00
CA ARG A 648 53.48 -17.51 3.69
C ARG A 648 54.39 -17.61 2.47
N SER A 649 55.37 -18.51 2.54
CA SER A 649 56.26 -18.88 1.44
C SER A 649 56.23 -20.40 1.23
N GLY A 650 56.67 -20.86 0.04
CA GLY A 650 56.63 -22.26 -0.35
C GLY A 650 55.37 -22.64 -1.16
N LYS A 651 55.22 -23.95 -1.42
CA LYS A 651 54.12 -24.50 -2.22
C LYS A 651 53.07 -25.19 -1.35
N MET A 652 51.80 -24.91 -1.59
CA MET A 652 50.67 -25.68 -1.06
C MET A 652 50.22 -26.70 -2.10
N VAL A 653 49.90 -27.91 -1.62
CA VAL A 653 49.22 -28.96 -2.40
C VAL A 653 47.94 -29.34 -1.66
N TYR A 654 46.84 -29.50 -2.38
CA TYR A 654 45.54 -29.85 -1.83
C TYR A 654 44.81 -30.87 -2.73
N HIS A 655 44.53 -32.06 -2.19
CA HIS A 655 43.79 -33.12 -2.87
C HIS A 655 42.29 -33.00 -2.60
N MET A 656 41.47 -33.23 -3.63
CA MET A 656 40.06 -32.77 -3.66
C MET A 656 39.03 -33.90 -3.52
N ASN A 657 39.48 -35.13 -3.22
CA ASN A 657 38.67 -36.35 -3.16
C ASN A 657 37.66 -36.34 -1.98
N HIS A 658 36.45 -35.81 -2.20
CA HIS A 658 35.35 -35.85 -1.22
C HIS A 658 34.03 -36.19 -1.91
N TYR A 659 33.32 -37.21 -1.41
CA TYR A 659 31.91 -37.40 -1.71
C TYR A 659 31.09 -36.22 -1.17
N ARG A 660 30.10 -35.75 -1.92
CA ARG A 660 29.15 -34.74 -1.46
C ARG A 660 27.73 -35.17 -1.79
N THR A 661 26.86 -35.06 -0.79
CA THR A 661 25.42 -35.04 -1.01
C THR A 661 25.07 -33.72 -1.67
N GLU A 662 24.34 -33.76 -2.77
CA GLU A 662 23.89 -32.59 -3.53
C GLU A 662 22.36 -32.62 -3.66
N THR A 663 21.74 -31.44 -3.61
CA THR A 663 20.31 -31.25 -3.86
C THR A 663 20.11 -30.85 -5.32
N GLN A 664 19.16 -31.49 -6.00
CA GLN A 664 18.76 -31.19 -7.37
C GLN A 664 17.31 -30.70 -7.40
N ALA A 665 17.10 -29.51 -7.95
CA ALA A 665 15.78 -28.95 -8.20
C ALA A 665 15.15 -29.58 -9.47
N PHE A 666 13.84 -29.67 -9.47
CA PHE A 666 13.02 -30.24 -10.54
C PHE A 666 11.64 -29.57 -10.58
N ALA A 667 11.33 -28.88 -11.67
CA ALA A 667 10.03 -28.29 -11.92
C ALA A 667 9.16 -29.21 -12.78
N MET A 668 7.87 -29.31 -12.46
CA MET A 668 6.88 -30.10 -13.22
C MET A 668 5.54 -29.33 -13.33
N THR A 669 4.83 -29.49 -14.44
CA THR A 669 3.65 -28.66 -14.75
C THR A 669 2.49 -29.48 -15.32
N GLU A 670 1.26 -29.18 -14.91
CA GLU A 670 0.01 -29.73 -15.48
C GLU A 670 -0.93 -28.57 -15.85
N ASN A 671 -1.41 -28.53 -17.09
CA ASN A 671 -2.47 -27.58 -17.49
C ASN A 671 -3.83 -28.10 -17.00
N ILE A 672 -4.56 -27.26 -16.27
CA ILE A 672 -5.89 -27.58 -15.73
C ILE A 672 -7.02 -26.84 -16.46
N GLY A 673 -6.72 -26.06 -17.50
CA GLY A 673 -7.68 -25.26 -18.25
C GLY A 673 -8.87 -26.05 -18.80
N ASP A 674 -8.62 -27.31 -19.18
CA ASP A 674 -9.63 -28.30 -19.60
C ASP A 674 -10.65 -28.69 -18.50
N LEU A 675 -10.56 -28.15 -17.28
CA LEU A 675 -11.62 -28.33 -16.26
C LEU A 675 -12.93 -27.70 -16.68
N TYR A 676 -12.93 -26.46 -17.18
CA TYR A 676 -14.18 -25.75 -17.47
C TYR A 676 -14.94 -26.39 -18.64
N ARG A 677 -14.25 -26.85 -19.68
CA ARG A 677 -14.85 -27.59 -20.80
C ARG A 677 -15.54 -28.90 -20.35
N ARG A 678 -15.11 -29.50 -19.24
CA ARG A 678 -15.65 -30.75 -18.67
C ARG A 678 -16.68 -30.52 -17.55
N TYR A 679 -16.53 -29.46 -16.77
CA TYR A 679 -17.23 -29.27 -15.49
C TYR A 679 -17.81 -27.86 -15.27
N GLY A 680 -17.70 -26.92 -16.21
CA GLY A 680 -18.18 -25.54 -16.07
C GLY A 680 -19.69 -25.38 -15.83
N LYS A 681 -20.48 -26.44 -16.07
CA LYS A 681 -21.91 -26.51 -15.76
C LYS A 681 -22.24 -27.22 -14.43
N ASP A 682 -21.24 -27.66 -13.67
CA ASP A 682 -21.43 -28.29 -12.35
C ASP A 682 -21.30 -27.23 -11.24
N PRO A 683 -22.39 -26.83 -10.56
CA PRO A 683 -22.38 -25.76 -9.55
C PRO A 683 -21.61 -26.11 -8.26
N ARG A 684 -21.02 -27.32 -8.18
CA ARG A 684 -20.07 -27.72 -7.13
C ARG A 684 -18.62 -27.43 -7.50
N ILE A 685 -18.33 -27.18 -8.77
CA ILE A 685 -16.97 -27.03 -9.32
C ILE A 685 -16.78 -25.61 -9.87
N PHE A 686 -17.80 -25.03 -10.53
CA PHE A 686 -17.83 -23.62 -10.93
C PHE A 686 -19.18 -23.01 -10.55
N ARG A 687 -19.17 -21.93 -9.77
CA ARG A 687 -20.39 -21.25 -9.32
C ARG A 687 -20.19 -19.74 -9.31
N ALA A 688 -21.15 -19.00 -9.86
CA ALA A 688 -21.29 -17.57 -9.65
C ALA A 688 -22.51 -17.30 -8.75
N VAL A 689 -22.41 -16.34 -7.83
CA VAL A 689 -23.51 -15.89 -6.96
C VAL A 689 -23.50 -14.37 -6.77
N ASN A 690 -24.67 -13.83 -6.44
CA ASN A 690 -24.73 -12.57 -5.70
C ASN A 690 -24.92 -12.88 -4.20
N ILE A 691 -24.34 -12.09 -3.30
CA ILE A 691 -24.39 -12.26 -1.83
C ILE A 691 -25.14 -11.10 -1.15
N ASP A 692 -26.06 -10.46 -1.87
CA ASP A 692 -27.01 -9.48 -1.33
C ASP A 692 -28.17 -10.14 -0.57
N ASP A 693 -27.84 -10.97 0.42
CA ASP A 693 -28.83 -11.68 1.22
C ASP A 693 -29.63 -10.68 2.10
N PRO A 694 -30.97 -10.66 2.01
CA PRO A 694 -31.86 -9.89 2.90
C PRO A 694 -31.47 -9.90 4.37
N VAL A 695 -30.98 -11.03 4.90
CA VAL A 695 -30.62 -11.24 6.31
C VAL A 695 -29.53 -10.27 6.79
N PHE A 696 -28.63 -9.83 5.91
CA PHE A 696 -27.55 -8.91 6.27
C PHE A 696 -27.88 -7.44 6.02
N LYS A 697 -29.08 -7.10 5.51
CA LYS A 697 -29.50 -5.70 5.37
C LYS A 697 -29.96 -5.14 6.72
N GLN A 698 -29.30 -4.07 7.13
CA GLN A 698 -29.70 -3.20 8.23
C GLN A 698 -30.20 -1.87 7.64
N ARG A 699 -31.12 -1.21 8.32
CA ARG A 699 -31.64 0.11 7.97
C ARG A 699 -31.41 1.07 9.13
N GLU A 700 -30.72 2.15 8.83
CA GLU A 700 -30.46 3.26 9.73
C GLU A 700 -31.51 4.35 9.50
N ILE A 701 -32.01 4.95 10.59
CA ILE A 701 -32.90 6.11 10.60
C ILE A 701 -32.12 7.27 11.20
N HIS A 702 -31.95 8.34 10.45
CA HIS A 702 -31.35 9.58 10.93
C HIS A 702 -32.41 10.47 11.56
N VAL A 703 -32.41 10.53 12.89
CA VAL A 703 -33.20 11.47 13.69
C VAL A 703 -32.44 12.77 13.83
N THR A 704 -33.11 13.89 13.55
CA THR A 704 -32.60 15.25 13.76
C THR A 704 -33.61 16.05 14.57
N LEU A 705 -33.16 17.11 15.21
CA LEU A 705 -34.01 18.15 15.80
C LEU A 705 -34.10 19.33 14.82
N ASP A 706 -35.18 20.11 14.85
CA ASP A 706 -35.32 21.26 13.94
C ASP A 706 -34.17 22.27 14.13
N GLY A 707 -33.65 22.79 13.01
CA GLY A 707 -32.48 23.66 12.97
C GLY A 707 -32.70 24.99 13.69
N GLN A 708 -33.95 25.46 13.79
CA GLN A 708 -34.29 26.66 14.58
C GLN A 708 -34.00 26.46 16.07
N ASP A 709 -34.34 25.28 16.60
CA ASP A 709 -34.27 24.98 18.03
C ASP A 709 -32.88 24.46 18.48
N SER A 710 -32.01 24.12 17.54
CA SER A 710 -30.62 23.70 17.81
C SER A 710 -29.81 24.64 18.71
N LYS A 711 -30.12 25.94 18.70
CA LYS A 711 -29.44 26.99 19.49
C LYS A 711 -30.14 27.31 20.83
N THR A 712 -31.37 26.85 21.02
CA THR A 712 -32.19 27.06 22.22
C THR A 712 -32.34 25.79 23.05
N PHE A 713 -32.07 24.61 22.47
CA PHE A 713 -32.11 23.29 23.10
C PHE A 713 -31.51 23.29 24.53
N GLY A 714 -30.23 23.66 24.66
CA GLY A 714 -29.54 23.71 25.95
C GLY A 714 -29.90 24.89 26.86
N LYS A 715 -30.82 25.78 26.47
CA LYS A 715 -31.34 26.86 27.33
C LYS A 715 -32.60 26.46 28.10
N HIS A 716 -33.37 25.50 27.58
CA HIS A 716 -34.72 25.20 28.10
C HIS A 716 -34.97 23.72 28.38
N MET A 717 -34.10 22.80 27.94
CA MET A 717 -34.39 21.36 27.92
C MET A 717 -33.26 20.48 28.48
N ASN A 718 -33.65 19.49 29.29
CA ASN A 718 -32.75 18.49 29.88
C ASN A 718 -32.36 17.44 28.84
N PHE A 719 -33.35 16.85 28.16
CA PHE A 719 -33.16 15.80 27.17
C PHE A 719 -34.43 15.57 26.32
N VAL A 720 -34.25 14.88 25.20
CA VAL A 720 -35.31 14.25 24.41
C VAL A 720 -35.00 12.76 24.27
N THR A 721 -35.91 11.89 24.67
CA THR A 721 -35.82 10.45 24.39
C THR A 721 -36.67 10.11 23.17
N VAL A 722 -36.05 9.45 22.19
CA VAL A 722 -36.68 9.03 20.93
C VAL A 722 -36.62 7.51 20.84
N GLN A 723 -37.77 6.85 20.91
CA GLN A 723 -37.89 5.39 20.94
C GLN A 723 -38.56 4.89 19.65
N MET A 724 -37.82 4.14 18.83
CA MET A 724 -38.33 3.50 17.62
C MET A 724 -38.84 2.09 17.93
N LYS A 725 -39.98 1.73 17.33
CA LYS A 725 -40.63 0.42 17.37
C LYS A 725 -40.90 -0.06 15.94
N LYS A 726 -40.24 -1.13 15.53
CA LYS A 726 -40.49 -1.83 14.25
C LYS A 726 -41.21 -3.15 14.54
N ARG A 727 -42.44 -3.32 14.03
CA ARG A 727 -43.09 -4.64 13.93
C ARG A 727 -42.64 -5.29 12.62
N HIS A 728 -42.22 -6.54 12.69
CA HIS A 728 -41.79 -7.36 11.55
C HIS A 728 -42.94 -8.23 11.04
N GLN A 729 -42.81 -8.74 9.81
CA GLN A 729 -43.82 -9.67 9.24
C GLN A 729 -43.89 -11.02 9.97
N SER A 730 -42.90 -11.33 10.80
CA SER A 730 -42.83 -12.46 11.71
C SER A 730 -43.58 -12.24 13.05
N ASP A 731 -44.24 -11.09 13.20
CA ASP A 731 -44.78 -10.52 14.45
C ASP A 731 -43.75 -10.20 15.55
N ASP A 732 -42.46 -10.48 15.32
CA ASP A 732 -41.36 -9.95 16.13
C ASP A 732 -41.40 -8.42 16.19
N VAL A 733 -40.91 -7.87 17.30
CA VAL A 733 -40.68 -6.44 17.45
C VAL A 733 -39.20 -6.17 17.64
N THR A 734 -38.67 -5.19 16.92
CA THR A 734 -37.36 -4.57 17.20
C THR A 734 -37.60 -3.19 17.78
N THR A 735 -36.92 -2.90 18.89
CA THR A 735 -36.96 -1.61 19.56
C THR A 735 -35.55 -1.04 19.68
N ASP A 736 -35.40 0.24 19.40
CA ASP A 736 -34.14 0.97 19.57
C ASP A 736 -34.44 2.37 20.13
N GLU A 737 -33.49 2.97 20.83
CA GLU A 737 -33.71 4.21 21.58
C GLU A 737 -32.49 5.13 21.58
N VAL A 738 -32.73 6.42 21.35
CA VAL A 738 -31.70 7.45 21.44
C VAL A 738 -32.16 8.57 22.38
N ILE A 739 -31.41 8.77 23.46
CA ILE A 739 -31.53 9.90 24.36
C ILE A 739 -30.58 11.00 23.86
N ILE A 740 -31.14 12.17 23.54
CA ILE A 740 -30.45 13.37 23.08
C ILE A 740 -30.38 14.34 24.26
N THR A 741 -29.17 14.60 24.76
CA THR A 741 -28.89 15.60 25.81
C THR A 741 -28.06 16.75 25.24
N PRO A 742 -27.96 17.93 25.89
CA PRO A 742 -27.15 19.04 25.39
C PRO A 742 -25.68 18.66 25.18
N GLU A 743 -25.11 17.81 26.04
CA GLU A 743 -23.74 17.31 25.92
C GLU A 743 -23.60 16.40 24.70
N ARG A 744 -24.56 15.48 24.48
CA ARG A 744 -24.55 14.58 23.32
C ARG A 744 -24.74 15.35 22.01
N PHE A 745 -25.61 16.37 22.01
CA PHE A 745 -25.83 17.26 20.88
C PHE A 745 -24.58 18.07 20.54
N ASN A 746 -23.88 18.61 21.55
CA ASN A 746 -22.61 19.31 21.35
C ASN A 746 -21.47 18.40 20.86
N GLN A 747 -21.51 17.09 21.19
CA GLN A 747 -20.48 16.11 20.77
C GLN A 747 -20.75 15.48 19.39
N SER A 748 -22.00 15.13 19.09
CA SER A 748 -22.41 14.43 17.85
C SER A 748 -22.97 15.35 16.78
N GLY A 749 -23.22 16.62 17.11
CA GLY A 749 -24.01 17.52 16.28
C GLY A 749 -25.49 17.13 16.25
N ASN A 750 -26.21 17.62 15.25
CA ASN A 750 -27.63 17.36 15.04
C ASN A 750 -27.88 16.12 14.16
N ALA A 751 -27.31 14.98 14.55
CA ALA A 751 -27.45 13.72 13.83
C ALA A 751 -27.43 12.54 14.82
N PHE A 752 -28.57 11.85 14.94
CA PHE A 752 -28.76 10.75 15.87
C PHE A 752 -29.33 9.55 15.13
N ASN A 753 -28.77 8.36 15.34
CA ASN A 753 -29.10 7.20 14.51
C ASN A 753 -29.84 6.13 15.32
N LEU A 754 -30.86 5.54 14.72
CA LEU A 754 -31.61 4.37 15.20
C LEU A 754 -31.56 3.26 14.15
N LEU A 755 -31.47 1.99 14.57
CA LEU A 755 -31.16 0.87 13.69
C LEU A 755 -32.19 -0.28 13.81
N TYR A 756 -32.64 -0.81 12.67
CA TYR A 756 -33.32 -2.10 12.63
C TYR A 756 -32.83 -2.99 11.49
N GLY A 757 -32.88 -4.31 11.72
CA GLY A 757 -32.48 -5.32 10.73
C GLY A 757 -33.67 -5.95 10.00
N TRP A 758 -33.36 -6.94 9.17
CA TRP A 758 -34.34 -7.91 8.67
C TRP A 758 -34.64 -8.99 9.73
N LYS A 759 -35.92 -9.34 9.95
CA LYS A 759 -36.36 -10.47 10.79
C LYS A 759 -37.56 -11.19 10.15
N GLY A 760 -37.37 -11.78 8.97
CA GLY A 760 -38.45 -12.49 8.25
C GLY A 760 -39.30 -11.59 7.33
N ASP A 761 -38.87 -10.35 7.08
CA ASP A 761 -39.61 -9.36 6.29
C ASP A 761 -39.45 -9.61 4.78
N ASN A 762 -40.46 -10.23 4.16
CA ASN A 762 -40.42 -10.58 2.74
C ASN A 762 -41.02 -9.49 1.86
N ASP A 763 -42.07 -8.82 2.35
CA ASP A 763 -42.52 -7.54 1.78
C ASP A 763 -41.51 -6.44 2.14
N ARG A 764 -41.23 -5.55 1.17
CA ARG A 764 -40.24 -4.48 1.33
C ARG A 764 -40.84 -3.10 1.53
N GLU A 765 -42.11 -2.89 1.18
CA GLU A 765 -42.83 -1.65 1.47
C GLU A 765 -43.24 -1.67 2.95
N ASP A 766 -43.84 -2.78 3.39
CA ASP A 766 -44.14 -3.02 4.82
C ASP A 766 -42.88 -3.09 5.69
N TRP A 767 -41.72 -3.48 5.15
CA TRP A 767 -40.47 -3.44 5.90
C TRP A 767 -40.04 -2.00 6.23
N LEU A 768 -40.40 -0.99 5.43
CA LEU A 768 -39.99 0.40 5.69
C LEU A 768 -40.72 1.03 6.88
N ASN A 769 -41.96 0.59 7.15
CA ASN A 769 -42.85 1.18 8.16
C ASN A 769 -42.37 0.90 9.60
N TYR A 770 -42.04 1.95 10.36
CA TYR A 770 -41.77 1.89 11.81
C TYR A 770 -42.55 2.99 12.54
N THR A 771 -42.57 2.93 13.87
CA THR A 771 -43.24 3.92 14.71
C THR A 771 -42.23 4.56 15.66
N ILE A 772 -42.27 5.89 15.81
CA ILE A 772 -41.47 6.63 16.80
C ILE A 772 -42.39 7.20 17.88
N GLU A 773 -41.99 7.04 19.14
CA GLU A 773 -42.55 7.70 20.32
C GLU A 773 -41.50 8.63 20.91
N THR A 774 -41.89 9.82 21.39
CA THR A 774 -40.92 10.78 21.98
C THR A 774 -41.34 11.30 23.34
N LEU A 775 -40.34 11.56 24.19
CA LEU A 775 -40.48 12.16 25.51
C LEU A 775 -39.53 13.36 25.61
N TRP A 776 -40.07 14.53 25.90
CA TRP A 776 -39.35 15.81 25.98
C TRP A 776 -39.34 16.28 27.43
N SER A 777 -38.16 16.50 28.03
CA SER A 777 -38.01 16.87 29.44
C SER A 777 -37.38 18.24 29.59
N PHE A 778 -38.12 19.20 30.13
CA PHE A 778 -37.78 20.62 30.19
C PHE A 778 -37.29 21.08 31.57
N TYR A 779 -36.55 22.18 31.62
CA TYR A 779 -36.21 22.84 32.88
C TYR A 779 -37.49 23.25 33.64
N GLY A 780 -37.45 23.11 34.97
CA GLY A 780 -38.65 23.22 35.82
C GLY A 780 -39.38 21.89 36.07
N GLY A 781 -38.98 20.78 35.42
CA GLY A 781 -39.52 19.44 35.68
C GLY A 781 -40.80 19.09 34.89
N MET A 782 -41.08 19.85 33.83
CA MET A 782 -42.15 19.54 32.88
C MET A 782 -41.69 18.45 31.91
N GLU A 783 -42.49 17.38 31.76
CA GLU A 783 -42.25 16.33 30.77
C GLU A 783 -43.45 16.13 29.85
N ILE A 784 -43.22 16.09 28.55
CA ILE A 784 -44.27 15.96 27.52
C ILE A 784 -44.00 14.71 26.67
N ARG A 785 -44.95 13.78 26.63
CA ARG A 785 -44.88 12.56 25.80
C ARG A 785 -45.76 12.71 24.56
N ILE A 786 -45.15 12.64 23.38
CA ILE A 786 -45.88 12.63 22.11
C ILE A 786 -46.22 11.16 21.77
N PRO A 787 -47.48 10.83 21.42
CA PRO A 787 -47.89 9.46 21.16
C PRO A 787 -47.21 8.86 19.92
N PRO A 788 -47.16 7.51 19.81
CA PRO A 788 -46.43 6.83 18.76
C PRO A 788 -46.95 7.18 17.35
N THR A 789 -46.08 7.73 16.50
CA THR A 789 -46.38 8.17 15.13
C THR A 789 -45.63 7.32 14.11
N THR A 790 -46.28 6.92 13.02
CA THR A 790 -45.70 6.03 12.00
C THR A 790 -44.93 6.80 10.94
N TYR A 791 -43.77 6.28 10.56
CA TYR A 791 -42.87 6.83 9.54
C TYR A 791 -42.32 5.71 8.62
N ASP A 792 -42.03 6.06 7.38
CA ASP A 792 -41.46 5.21 6.31
C ASP A 792 -40.13 5.77 5.76
N SER A 793 -39.81 7.03 6.09
CA SER A 793 -38.58 7.75 5.72
C SER A 793 -37.32 7.16 6.36
N ALA A 794 -36.15 7.47 5.79
CA ALA A 794 -34.84 7.21 6.40
C ALA A 794 -34.33 8.42 7.23
N MET A 795 -35.01 9.57 7.18
CA MET A 795 -34.70 10.75 7.98
C MET A 795 -35.98 11.30 8.63
N VAL A 796 -35.90 11.61 9.93
CA VAL A 796 -37.01 12.14 10.74
C VAL A 796 -36.54 13.39 11.46
N ALA A 797 -37.10 14.55 11.09
CA ALA A 797 -36.91 15.79 11.84
C ALA A 797 -37.98 15.90 12.94
N LEU A 798 -37.53 16.12 14.18
CA LEU A 798 -38.36 16.27 15.36
C LEU A 798 -38.44 17.75 15.77
N GLN A 799 -39.64 18.22 16.02
CA GLN A 799 -39.92 19.57 16.52
C GLN A 799 -40.35 19.51 18.00
N PRO A 800 -39.89 20.45 18.85
CA PRO A 800 -40.37 20.55 20.22
C PRO A 800 -41.89 20.78 20.28
N PRO A 801 -42.61 20.19 21.25
CA PRO A 801 -44.06 20.34 21.40
C PRO A 801 -44.52 21.76 21.75
N HIS A 802 -43.63 22.62 22.28
CA HIS A 802 -43.89 24.03 22.51
C HIS A 802 -42.64 24.87 22.20
N ARG A 803 -42.83 26.18 22.04
CA ARG A 803 -41.76 27.15 21.76
C ARG A 803 -41.58 28.08 22.94
N TYR A 804 -40.48 28.84 22.94
CA TYR A 804 -40.26 29.92 23.92
C TYR A 804 -40.34 31.28 23.22
N ARG A 805 -41.13 32.19 23.79
CA ARG A 805 -41.26 33.58 23.37
C ARG A 805 -40.57 34.47 24.38
N THR A 806 -39.56 35.19 23.93
CA THR A 806 -38.87 36.19 24.75
C THR A 806 -39.74 37.44 24.88
N VAL A 807 -40.10 37.79 26.11
CA VAL A 807 -40.84 39.00 26.46
C VAL A 807 -39.92 39.93 27.23
N THR A 808 -39.84 41.18 26.78
CA THR A 808 -39.16 42.26 27.49
C THR A 808 -40.17 42.98 28.40
N VAL A 809 -39.75 43.26 29.63
CA VAL A 809 -40.44 44.10 30.60
C VAL A 809 -39.58 45.34 30.79
N GLU A 810 -40.16 46.53 30.60
CA GLU A 810 -39.48 47.82 30.71
C GLU A 810 -40.32 48.83 31.48
N GLY A 811 -39.67 49.79 32.14
CA GLY A 811 -40.37 50.85 32.86
C GLY A 811 -39.44 51.98 33.27
N GLU A 812 -39.95 53.21 33.14
CA GLU A 812 -39.26 54.45 33.46
C GLU A 812 -39.18 54.65 34.98
N GLY A 813 -37.95 54.78 35.47
CA GLY A 813 -37.67 54.91 36.89
C GLY A 813 -38.22 56.18 37.50
N GLU A 814 -38.41 57.26 36.74
CA GLU A 814 -39.02 58.49 37.25
C GLU A 814 -40.50 58.28 37.58
N GLU A 815 -41.28 57.67 36.68
CA GLU A 815 -42.69 57.36 36.90
C GLU A 815 -42.89 56.32 38.02
N LEU A 816 -42.07 55.27 38.05
CA LEU A 816 -42.07 54.25 39.11
C LEU A 816 -41.73 54.84 40.48
N ASN A 817 -40.80 55.80 40.54
CA ASN A 817 -40.46 56.51 41.79
C ASN A 817 -41.58 57.48 42.22
N ALA A 818 -42.20 58.20 41.28
CA ALA A 818 -43.34 59.07 41.55
C ALA A 818 -44.56 58.29 42.09
N ALA A 819 -44.83 57.10 41.53
CA ALA A 819 -45.82 56.16 42.03
C ALA A 819 -45.41 55.43 43.33
N GLY A 820 -44.18 55.61 43.81
CA GLY A 820 -43.66 55.00 45.03
C GLY A 820 -43.48 53.48 44.94
N VAL A 821 -43.26 52.93 43.75
CA VAL A 821 -43.10 51.49 43.49
C VAL A 821 -41.72 51.00 43.93
N ARG A 822 -41.67 49.90 44.68
CA ARG A 822 -40.42 49.24 45.09
C ARG A 822 -40.07 48.06 44.16
N HIS A 823 -41.06 47.25 43.84
CA HIS A 823 -40.94 46.11 42.94
C HIS A 823 -42.32 45.72 42.40
N ALA A 824 -42.34 44.96 41.32
CA ALA A 824 -43.52 44.27 40.84
C ALA A 824 -43.24 42.77 40.66
N VAL A 825 -44.26 41.96 40.91
CA VAL A 825 -44.30 40.56 40.50
C VAL A 825 -45.16 40.48 39.25
N ILE A 826 -44.61 39.88 38.20
CA ILE A 826 -45.26 39.71 36.90
C ILE A 826 -45.51 38.22 36.73
N THR A 827 -46.77 37.86 36.56
CA THR A 827 -47.25 36.48 36.48
C THR A 827 -47.79 36.25 35.08
N PHE A 828 -47.09 35.44 34.30
CA PHE A 828 -47.56 34.95 33.00
C PHE A 828 -48.24 33.60 33.20
N THR A 829 -49.37 33.37 32.54
CA THR A 829 -50.02 32.06 32.47
C THR A 829 -50.32 31.71 31.02
N SER A 830 -49.65 30.68 30.51
CA SER A 830 -49.85 30.10 29.18
C SER A 830 -50.41 28.68 29.29
N CYS A 831 -50.82 28.10 28.16
CA CYS A 831 -51.20 26.69 28.09
C CYS A 831 -50.14 25.92 27.28
N VAL A 832 -49.71 24.77 27.79
CA VAL A 832 -48.70 23.90 27.14
C VAL A 832 -49.21 22.47 27.19
N ALA A 833 -49.35 21.81 26.03
CA ALA A 833 -49.91 20.47 25.92
C ALA A 833 -51.30 20.27 26.60
N GLY A 834 -52.05 21.36 26.78
CA GLY A 834 -53.37 21.39 27.42
C GLY A 834 -53.38 21.75 28.91
N GLU A 835 -52.22 21.78 29.59
CA GLU A 835 -52.12 22.16 31.01
C GLU A 835 -51.70 23.64 31.17
N PRO A 836 -52.19 24.35 32.20
CA PRO A 836 -51.80 25.74 32.47
C PRO A 836 -50.43 25.82 33.14
N VAL A 837 -49.53 26.62 32.56
CA VAL A 837 -48.16 26.83 33.04
C VAL A 837 -48.00 28.27 33.48
N THR A 838 -47.63 28.47 34.75
CA THR A 838 -47.42 29.81 35.34
C THR A 838 -45.93 30.13 35.46
N THR A 839 -45.49 31.25 34.89
CA THR A 839 -44.13 31.76 35.01
C THR A 839 -44.15 33.09 35.75
N GLU A 840 -43.48 33.17 36.90
CA GLU A 840 -43.41 34.38 37.72
C GLU A 840 -42.01 35.02 37.70
N ALA A 841 -41.97 36.35 37.57
CA ALA A 841 -40.75 37.14 37.61
C ALA A 841 -40.91 38.34 38.57
N THR A 842 -39.86 38.67 39.33
CA THR A 842 -39.86 39.83 40.24
C THR A 842 -38.89 40.90 39.75
N ILE A 843 -39.42 41.98 39.17
CA ILE A 843 -38.64 43.14 38.77
C ILE A 843 -38.59 44.17 39.91
N ARG A 844 -37.39 44.70 40.21
CA ARG A 844 -37.17 45.68 41.30
C ARG A 844 -36.80 47.03 40.70
N ASN A 845 -37.42 48.09 41.20
CA ASN A 845 -37.05 49.46 40.85
C ASN A 845 -35.63 49.73 41.40
N LYS A 846 -34.67 49.96 40.51
CA LYS A 846 -33.23 50.10 40.83
C LYS A 846 -32.57 51.32 40.20
N GLY A 847 -33.25 52.03 39.31
CA GLY A 847 -32.64 53.09 38.49
C GLY A 847 -33.57 53.57 37.37
N PRO A 848 -33.11 54.52 36.53
CA PRO A 848 -33.94 55.31 35.60
C PRO A 848 -34.57 54.49 34.46
N ALA A 849 -34.00 53.34 34.10
CA ALA A 849 -34.62 52.38 33.18
C ALA A 849 -34.47 50.98 33.80
N SER A 850 -35.56 50.46 34.38
CA SER A 850 -35.54 49.16 35.07
C SER A 850 -36.19 48.11 34.16
N SER A 851 -35.37 47.29 33.50
CA SER A 851 -35.81 46.27 32.54
C SER A 851 -35.47 44.82 32.94
N MET A 852 -36.16 43.87 32.33
CA MET A 852 -35.90 42.43 32.42
C MET A 852 -36.39 41.73 31.14
N MET A 853 -35.70 40.67 30.71
CA MET A 853 -36.17 39.76 29.66
C MET A 853 -36.55 38.42 30.28
N LEU A 854 -37.63 37.80 29.79
CA LEU A 854 -38.15 36.52 30.26
C LEU A 854 -38.60 35.65 29.08
N ASP A 855 -38.12 34.42 29.01
CA ASP A 855 -38.57 33.43 28.02
C ASP A 855 -39.78 32.67 28.59
N ILE A 856 -40.97 32.88 28.03
CA ILE A 856 -42.19 32.16 28.42
C ILE A 856 -42.50 31.02 27.45
N PRO A 857 -42.98 29.86 27.91
CA PRO A 857 -43.39 28.78 27.02
C PRO A 857 -44.75 29.09 26.38
N GLU A 858 -44.86 28.89 25.07
CA GLU A 858 -46.06 29.12 24.27
C GLU A 858 -46.24 27.97 23.27
N ASP A 859 -47.41 27.34 23.28
CA ASP A 859 -47.83 26.35 22.29
C ASP A 859 -48.55 27.08 21.13
N ARG A 860 -48.25 26.69 19.89
CA ARG A 860 -48.66 27.41 18.68
C ARG A 860 -50.17 27.36 18.45
N ASP A 861 -50.80 26.26 18.83
CA ASP A 861 -52.21 26.00 18.55
C ASP A 861 -53.09 26.22 19.82
N ALA A 862 -52.50 26.77 20.88
CA ALA A 862 -53.16 27.11 22.15
C ALA A 862 -53.58 28.60 22.20
N PRO A 863 -54.42 29.00 23.19
CA PRO A 863 -54.72 30.40 23.43
C PRO A 863 -53.45 31.21 23.79
N PRO A 864 -53.34 32.47 23.36
CA PRO A 864 -52.19 33.32 23.66
C PRO A 864 -51.98 33.48 25.19
N PRO A 865 -50.73 33.62 25.66
CA PRO A 865 -50.44 33.79 27.08
C PRO A 865 -51.19 34.98 27.69
N SER A 866 -51.62 34.83 28.93
CA SER A 866 -52.15 35.92 29.75
C SER A 866 -51.08 36.45 30.70
N VAL A 867 -51.13 37.75 31.02
CA VAL A 867 -50.20 38.40 31.95
C VAL A 867 -50.94 39.28 32.96
N SER A 868 -50.50 39.18 34.22
CA SER A 868 -50.94 40.00 35.34
C SER A 868 -49.72 40.63 36.02
N ILE A 869 -49.86 41.85 36.52
CA ILE A 869 -48.79 42.55 37.25
C ILE A 869 -49.30 42.94 38.64
N THR A 870 -48.51 42.66 39.68
CA THR A 870 -48.76 43.08 41.06
C THR A 870 -47.61 43.96 41.57
N TRP A 871 -47.89 45.24 41.79
CA TRP A 871 -46.95 46.23 42.29
C TRP A 871 -46.98 46.33 43.81
N TYR A 872 -45.79 46.41 44.41
CA TYR A 872 -45.58 46.58 45.84
C TYR A 872 -44.98 47.97 46.10
N LEU A 873 -45.77 48.84 46.72
CA LEU A 873 -45.46 50.25 46.92
C LEU A 873 -44.87 50.53 48.30
N GLN A 874 -44.33 51.74 48.49
CA GLN A 874 -44.00 52.27 49.80
C GLN A 874 -45.25 52.31 50.72
N GLY A 875 -45.03 52.20 52.04
CA GLY A 875 -46.11 52.11 53.02
C GLY A 875 -46.85 50.77 53.09
N GLY A 876 -46.46 49.77 52.28
CA GLY A 876 -47.08 48.44 52.30
C GLY A 876 -48.37 48.32 51.49
N ARG A 877 -48.68 49.31 50.63
CA ARG A 877 -49.75 49.21 49.64
C ARG A 877 -49.37 48.22 48.55
N VAL A 878 -50.37 47.46 48.07
CA VAL A 878 -50.25 46.54 46.94
C VAL A 878 -51.33 46.93 45.91
N VAL A 879 -50.98 46.89 44.62
CA VAL A 879 -51.89 47.13 43.49
C VAL A 879 -51.73 45.97 42.52
N THR A 880 -52.82 45.45 41.95
CA THR A 880 -52.79 44.33 40.99
C THR A 880 -53.63 44.68 39.77
N ALA A 881 -53.05 44.56 38.58
CA ALA A 881 -53.80 44.62 37.32
C ALA A 881 -54.59 43.33 37.12
N PRO A 882 -55.81 43.38 36.54
CA PRO A 882 -56.47 42.16 36.08
C PRO A 882 -55.62 41.49 34.98
N PRO A 883 -55.68 40.15 34.83
CA PRO A 883 -55.01 39.47 33.72
C PRO A 883 -55.47 40.01 32.37
N ARG A 884 -54.52 40.40 31.51
CA ARG A 884 -54.74 40.76 30.10
C ARG A 884 -54.08 39.75 29.16
N GLU A 885 -54.50 39.73 27.90
CA GLU A 885 -53.83 38.99 26.84
C GLU A 885 -52.43 39.60 26.55
N LEU A 886 -51.46 38.77 26.18
CA LEU A 886 -50.10 39.21 25.86
C LEU A 886 -50.00 39.70 24.41
N GLU A 887 -50.39 40.97 24.22
CA GLU A 887 -50.16 41.71 22.99
C GLU A 887 -48.67 42.08 22.83
N GLY A 888 -48.02 41.59 21.77
CA GLY A 888 -46.62 41.92 21.46
C GLY A 888 -45.58 41.27 22.39
N ASN A 889 -44.34 41.77 22.33
CA ASN A 889 -43.19 41.22 23.08
C ASN A 889 -42.61 42.21 24.10
N LEU A 890 -43.30 43.32 24.37
CA LEU A 890 -42.86 44.39 25.28
C LEU A 890 -43.98 44.74 26.25
N ILE A 891 -43.67 44.78 27.54
CA ILE A 891 -44.61 45.13 28.61
C ILE A 891 -44.06 46.31 29.40
N TYR A 892 -44.85 47.37 29.45
CA TYR A 892 -44.62 48.51 30.31
C TYR A 892 -45.13 48.23 31.73
N TRP A 893 -44.29 48.43 32.75
CA TRP A 893 -44.63 48.19 34.17
C TRP A 893 -44.71 49.46 35.02
N ASP A 894 -44.61 50.63 34.41
CA ASP A 894 -44.96 51.97 34.90
C ASP A 894 -46.45 52.33 34.65
N GLU A 895 -47.13 51.58 33.78
CA GLU A 895 -48.59 51.61 33.55
C GLU A 895 -49.41 51.04 34.72
N LEU A 896 -49.37 51.68 35.90
CA LEU A 896 -50.18 51.27 37.05
C LEU A 896 -51.68 51.55 36.81
N PRO A 897 -52.59 50.59 37.09
CA PRO A 897 -54.01 50.84 37.22
C PRO A 897 -54.27 51.93 38.27
N ASP A 898 -55.20 52.84 37.97
CA ASP A 898 -55.54 54.01 38.78
C ASP A 898 -54.34 54.94 39.11
N ARG A 899 -53.83 55.64 38.09
CA ARG A 899 -53.30 57.01 38.27
C ARG A 899 -54.45 57.96 38.66
N GLY A 900 -55.01 57.76 39.84
CA GLY A 900 -55.95 58.68 40.47
C GLY A 900 -55.28 60.02 40.76
N VAL A 901 -55.97 61.10 40.40
CA VAL A 901 -55.54 62.51 40.51
C VAL A 901 -55.29 62.94 41.96
#